data_AF-A0A953WN16-F1
#
_entry.id   AF-A0A953WN16-F1
#
_cell.length_a   1.000
_cell.length_b   1.000
_cell.length_c   1.000
_cell.angle_alpha   90.00
_cell.angle_beta   90.00
_cell.angle_gamma   90.00
#
_symmetry.space_group_name_H-M   'P 1'
#
loop_
_entity.id
_entity.type
_entity.pdbx_description
1 polymer ?
#
loop_
_entity_poly.entity_id
_entity_poly.type
_entity_poly.pdbx_seq_one_letter_code
_entity_poly.pdbx_strand_id
1 'polypeptide(L)'
;YDLATDKEIDPTTMEVPTPSPNGGVESSPVVQYYLLIDGVEGVSNGDKGWFAVDSLQFSAGLAVGNGVPGVPSFSEVTVTMAGVSPDLLEVLAKGISSHAVRVEGVDAAGTVVYDLRMSDVFVTGNSISGSGGAPSSSISFNYQTIGLITPESSFGYDLETNKAVDPTHIDVPAAVPGTGAGADPVAHYYLTIDGVNGGSSGVIGWEGSFEVNSVQFGAGLSVFNGQVGQPSLSEITVSLAGVTPDLLASLAAGNVFDSVRLEGVTSTGVVAYDIRLGDVLVSGDSISAVSGDSPFTSLSFNYQTIGVITPASSFGYDLAAAKAIDPNTIDLPTPGTDGGPTSTPVTHYYLAVDGLNGGSTSLKGWFEISSLEFGAGVGVANGTASAPAFSEISVTMAGVAPDLLASLAEGASFDSIRIEGWASDADSKGAVVYDLRLGDVLVSGNSFSGGEGGAPETRLSFNYQSIGLVTPDSSFGYDLAAQKTIDPNDIDLPTPGGAGGPSSGAVEHYYLAVDGVNGGSTDLKGWFEVSSVNFGSALAVANGVPSKPSFSEIVVSMNGVTPELFSYLAAGDAFDAVRLQGVGANGEVVYDVRLGDVLVSGESISVNVGASPRTSLSFNYQTIGVITPESSFGYDRQTEKTIDPATIDLPTPGTSGGPEAAPVAHFYLAVEGVQGGSSAFKGLFEIDSLQFGAGVGVSSTGEASNPSFSDITVTLQGLSPALFERLAGGVSIDSIRIEGVSANGEVVYDLRLGEVLISGNSASTGGGDFSSSLSFNYQLIGLITPDSSFGYDLAELKEIDPYSIDVPETDLPPVVVALEAGVGEDGPSLSQDLLAGANDPESAKLAVQNLDGTVTTSDGRVLTLGVDYTLSGATLALTAAGFAQFNSL
;
A
#
# COMPACT_ATOMS: atom_id res chain seq x y z
N TYR A 1 -29.01 -4.76 -18.41
CA TYR A 1 -28.77 -6.14 -18.89
C TYR A 1 -29.45 -7.11 -17.93
N ASP A 2 -30.27 -8.03 -18.43
CA ASP A 2 -30.91 -9.09 -17.64
C ASP A 2 -30.01 -10.32 -17.62
N LEU A 3 -29.42 -10.59 -16.44
CA LEU A 3 -28.53 -11.71 -16.20
C LEU A 3 -29.21 -13.08 -16.34
N ALA A 4 -30.54 -13.17 -16.19
CA ALA A 4 -31.27 -14.43 -16.29
C ALA A 4 -31.57 -14.82 -17.75
N THR A 5 -31.74 -13.83 -18.63
CA THR A 5 -32.06 -14.07 -20.04
C THR A 5 -30.90 -13.77 -20.99
N ASP A 6 -29.80 -13.23 -20.46
CA ASP A 6 -28.60 -12.84 -21.21
C ASP A 6 -28.95 -11.84 -22.33
N LYS A 7 -29.78 -10.85 -21.99
CA LYS A 7 -30.33 -9.87 -22.94
C LYS A 7 -30.31 -8.45 -22.39
N GLU A 8 -30.17 -7.50 -23.30
CA GLU A 8 -30.43 -6.10 -23.02
C GLU A 8 -31.90 -5.87 -22.64
N ILE A 9 -32.14 -4.99 -21.68
CA ILE A 9 -33.47 -4.56 -21.25
C ILE A 9 -33.48 -3.04 -21.23
N ASP A 10 -34.62 -2.45 -21.60
CA ASP A 10 -34.82 -1.01 -21.52
C ASP A 10 -34.83 -0.58 -20.04
N PRO A 11 -33.85 0.22 -19.57
CA PRO A 11 -33.77 0.60 -18.17
C PRO A 11 -34.98 1.42 -17.70
N THR A 12 -35.75 2.05 -18.60
CA THR A 12 -36.98 2.76 -18.25
C THR A 12 -38.16 1.83 -17.94
N THR A 13 -38.05 0.57 -18.34
CA THR A 13 -39.01 -0.49 -18.01
C THR A 13 -38.70 -1.17 -16.69
N MET A 14 -37.52 -0.92 -16.12
CA MET A 14 -37.25 -1.28 -14.73
C MET A 14 -38.19 -0.44 -13.86
N GLU A 15 -38.85 -1.08 -12.90
CA GLU A 15 -39.64 -0.33 -11.92
C GLU A 15 -38.71 0.63 -11.20
N VAL A 16 -38.82 1.92 -11.53
CA VAL A 16 -38.14 2.99 -10.79
C VAL A 16 -38.71 2.93 -9.37
N PRO A 17 -37.89 2.76 -8.33
CA PRO A 17 -38.37 2.80 -6.96
C PRO A 17 -39.08 4.13 -6.77
N THR A 18 -40.40 4.12 -6.61
CA THR A 18 -41.10 5.33 -6.20
C THR A 18 -40.61 5.64 -4.80
N PRO A 19 -39.95 6.79 -4.56
CA PRO A 19 -39.58 7.17 -3.21
C PRO A 19 -40.85 7.16 -2.37
N SER A 20 -40.83 6.42 -1.27
CA SER A 20 -41.93 6.47 -0.33
C SER A 20 -42.12 7.94 0.08
N PRO A 21 -43.33 8.51 0.02
CA PRO A 21 -43.59 9.87 0.51
C PRO A 21 -43.33 10.00 2.02
N ASN A 22 -43.08 8.88 2.71
CA ASN A 22 -42.66 8.80 4.10
C ASN A 22 -41.27 8.14 4.16
N GLY A 23 -40.23 8.87 4.57
CA GLY A 23 -38.93 8.27 4.91
C GLY A 23 -37.71 8.95 4.27
N GLY A 24 -37.62 10.27 4.33
CA GLY A 24 -36.31 10.91 4.27
C GLY A 24 -35.65 10.70 5.62
N VAL A 25 -34.45 10.14 5.68
CA VAL A 25 -33.68 10.01 6.92
C VAL A 25 -33.27 11.42 7.38
N GLU A 26 -34.15 12.14 8.07
CA GLU A 26 -33.74 13.23 8.94
C GLU A 26 -33.39 12.63 10.31
N SER A 27 -32.30 11.85 10.36
CA SER A 27 -31.74 11.53 11.66
C SER A 27 -31.00 12.77 12.16
N SER A 28 -31.45 13.37 13.27
CA SER A 28 -30.57 14.22 14.08
C SER A 28 -29.22 13.51 14.21
N PRO A 29 -28.08 14.19 13.98
CA PRO A 29 -26.79 13.54 14.01
C PRO A 29 -26.57 12.89 15.38
N VAL A 30 -26.23 11.60 15.38
CA VAL A 30 -25.81 10.89 16.59
C VAL A 30 -24.53 11.53 17.07
N VAL A 31 -24.49 11.93 18.35
CA VAL A 31 -23.28 12.48 18.98
C VAL A 31 -22.57 11.45 19.84
N GLN A 32 -23.27 10.40 20.29
CA GLN A 32 -22.71 9.35 21.14
C GLN A 32 -23.53 8.06 21.00
N TYR A 33 -22.83 6.92 21.02
CA TYR A 33 -23.44 5.61 21.18
C TYR A 33 -23.21 5.05 22.59
N TYR A 34 -24.20 4.32 23.10
CA TYR A 34 -24.14 3.61 24.38
C TYR A 34 -24.51 2.15 24.20
N LEU A 35 -23.82 1.26 24.88
CA LEU A 35 -24.06 -0.18 24.88
C LEU A 35 -24.53 -0.65 26.25
N LEU A 36 -25.55 -1.51 26.26
CA LEU A 36 -26.03 -2.21 27.44
C LEU A 36 -26.06 -3.71 27.16
N ILE A 37 -25.54 -4.48 28.11
CA ILE A 37 -25.46 -5.93 28.05
C ILE A 37 -26.03 -6.43 29.37
N ASP A 38 -27.03 -7.32 29.31
CA ASP A 38 -27.72 -7.73 30.52
C ASP A 38 -26.86 -8.65 31.40
N GLY A 39 -26.89 -8.35 32.70
CA GLY A 39 -26.00 -8.92 33.70
C GLY A 39 -24.57 -8.33 33.74
N VAL A 40 -24.24 -7.33 32.91
CA VAL A 40 -22.89 -6.71 32.88
C VAL A 40 -22.96 -5.24 33.31
N GLU A 41 -22.04 -4.83 34.20
CA GLU A 41 -21.95 -3.43 34.65
C GLU A 41 -21.15 -2.57 33.66
N GLY A 42 -21.82 -1.60 33.00
CA GLY A 42 -21.17 -0.57 32.19
C GLY A 42 -20.77 0.69 32.97
N VAL A 43 -19.69 1.35 32.55
CA VAL A 43 -19.04 2.49 33.24
C VAL A 43 -18.95 3.79 32.41
N SER A 44 -20.05 4.21 31.77
CA SER A 44 -20.09 5.48 31.02
C SER A 44 -20.13 6.74 31.91
N ASN A 45 -19.55 7.84 31.42
CA ASN A 45 -19.61 9.17 32.04
C ASN A 45 -20.97 9.84 31.81
N GLY A 46 -22.05 9.32 32.40
CA GLY A 46 -23.38 9.93 32.32
C GLY A 46 -24.50 9.03 32.81
N ASP A 47 -24.53 7.78 32.34
CA ASP A 47 -25.56 6.79 32.66
C ASP A 47 -24.95 5.54 33.30
N LYS A 48 -25.27 5.34 34.58
CA LYS A 48 -24.80 4.19 35.38
C LYS A 48 -25.30 2.89 34.76
N GLY A 49 -24.38 1.99 34.40
CA GLY A 49 -24.69 0.67 33.85
C GLY A 49 -24.52 0.54 32.33
N TRP A 50 -24.29 1.63 31.58
CA TRP A 50 -24.03 1.61 30.14
C TRP A 50 -22.55 1.79 29.83
N PHE A 51 -22.08 1.27 28.70
CA PHE A 51 -20.76 1.56 28.16
C PHE A 51 -20.84 2.65 27.09
N ALA A 52 -19.88 3.57 27.07
CA ALA A 52 -19.72 4.47 25.93
C ALA A 52 -19.08 3.69 24.77
N VAL A 53 -19.63 3.86 23.56
CA VAL A 53 -19.17 3.20 22.34
C VAL A 53 -18.53 4.23 21.43
N ASP A 54 -17.27 3.99 21.08
CA ASP A 54 -16.48 4.84 20.17
C ASP A 54 -16.80 4.51 18.70
N SER A 55 -17.04 3.23 18.40
CA SER A 55 -17.47 2.81 17.07
C SER A 55 -18.39 1.59 17.12
N LEU A 56 -19.31 1.51 16.14
CA LEU A 56 -20.26 0.41 15.94
C LEU A 56 -20.18 -0.02 14.47
N GLN A 57 -20.01 -1.32 14.22
CA GLN A 57 -19.97 -1.90 12.88
C GLN A 57 -20.87 -3.12 12.80
N PHE A 58 -21.74 -3.16 11.78
CA PHE A 58 -22.51 -4.33 11.39
C PHE A 58 -22.96 -4.19 9.95
N SER A 59 -23.25 -5.30 9.28
CA SER A 59 -23.67 -5.34 7.90
C SER A 59 -24.71 -6.44 7.67
N ALA A 60 -25.52 -6.25 6.63
CA ALA A 60 -26.46 -7.26 6.16
C ALA A 60 -26.30 -7.40 4.65
N GLY A 61 -26.39 -8.64 4.17
CA GLY A 61 -26.30 -8.98 2.76
C GLY A 61 -27.37 -9.98 2.38
N LEU A 62 -27.67 -10.06 1.09
CA LEU A 62 -28.57 -11.05 0.53
C LEU A 62 -27.88 -11.66 -0.67
N ALA A 63 -27.57 -12.95 -0.61
CA ALA A 63 -27.04 -13.64 -1.77
C ALA A 63 -28.12 -13.69 -2.85
N VAL A 64 -27.80 -13.25 -4.08
CA VAL A 64 -28.71 -13.33 -5.22
C VAL A 64 -28.03 -14.12 -6.34
N GLY A 65 -28.63 -15.25 -6.72
CA GLY A 65 -28.17 -16.07 -7.83
C GLY A 65 -29.23 -16.10 -8.93
N ASN A 66 -28.88 -15.72 -10.16
CA ASN A 66 -29.80 -15.68 -11.31
C ASN A 66 -31.13 -14.95 -11.03
N GLY A 67 -31.08 -13.83 -10.29
CA GLY A 67 -32.25 -13.04 -9.92
C GLY A 67 -33.15 -13.66 -8.84
N VAL A 68 -32.77 -14.82 -8.27
CA VAL A 68 -33.47 -15.44 -7.14
C VAL A 68 -32.78 -15.04 -5.84
N PRO A 69 -33.48 -14.34 -4.93
CA PRO A 69 -32.93 -14.02 -3.62
C PRO A 69 -32.79 -15.27 -2.76
N GLY A 70 -31.64 -15.40 -2.11
CA GLY A 70 -31.39 -16.38 -1.06
C GLY A 70 -31.97 -15.96 0.29
N VAL A 71 -31.37 -16.44 1.36
CA VAL A 71 -31.70 -16.04 2.73
C VAL A 71 -30.80 -14.85 3.12
N PRO A 72 -31.34 -13.81 3.80
CA PRO A 72 -30.52 -12.73 4.33
C PRO A 72 -29.42 -13.26 5.27
N SER A 73 -28.22 -12.72 5.13
CA SER A 73 -27.09 -12.97 6.03
C SER A 73 -26.75 -11.68 6.77
N PHE A 74 -26.54 -11.78 8.07
CA PHE A 74 -26.11 -10.66 8.91
C PHE A 74 -24.69 -10.94 9.42
N SER A 75 -23.82 -9.93 9.42
CA SER A 75 -22.52 -10.03 10.08
C SER A 75 -22.69 -9.99 11.60
N GLU A 76 -21.65 -10.35 12.33
CA GLU A 76 -21.58 -10.00 13.75
C GLU A 76 -21.68 -8.48 13.93
N VAL A 77 -22.15 -8.07 15.11
CA VAL A 77 -22.13 -6.68 15.54
C VAL A 77 -20.85 -6.47 16.34
N THR A 78 -19.98 -5.59 15.89
CA THR A 78 -18.74 -5.24 16.56
C THR A 78 -18.83 -3.84 17.14
N VAL A 79 -18.45 -3.68 18.39
CA VAL A 79 -18.38 -2.38 19.08
C VAL A 79 -16.98 -2.14 19.60
N THR A 80 -16.49 -0.91 19.50
CA THR A 80 -15.25 -0.48 20.16
C THR A 80 -15.58 0.46 21.31
N MET A 81 -14.92 0.27 22.45
CA MET A 81 -15.07 1.10 23.64
C MET A 81 -13.73 1.32 24.34
N ALA A 82 -13.62 2.40 25.09
CA ALA A 82 -12.49 2.64 25.97
C ALA A 82 -12.53 1.76 27.24
N GLY A 83 -11.35 1.31 27.68
CA GLY A 83 -11.14 0.50 28.87
C GLY A 83 -11.22 -1.01 28.63
N VAL A 84 -11.11 -1.76 29.73
CA VAL A 84 -11.25 -3.23 29.78
C VAL A 84 -12.32 -3.58 30.81
N SER A 85 -13.18 -4.55 30.50
CA SER A 85 -14.21 -5.06 31.42
C SER A 85 -13.95 -6.53 31.76
N PRO A 86 -13.57 -6.86 33.01
CA PRO A 86 -13.44 -8.24 33.45
C PRO A 86 -14.74 -9.03 33.32
N ASP A 87 -15.89 -8.38 33.52
CA ASP A 87 -17.21 -9.01 33.40
C ASP A 87 -17.47 -9.48 31.96
N LEU A 88 -17.01 -8.72 30.95
CA LEU A 88 -17.14 -9.13 29.55
C LEU A 88 -16.26 -10.33 29.21
N LEU A 89 -15.07 -10.41 29.80
CA LEU A 89 -14.23 -11.61 29.71
C LEU A 89 -14.88 -12.79 30.43
N GLU A 90 -15.59 -12.56 31.54
CA GLU A 90 -16.35 -13.60 32.23
C GLU A 90 -17.52 -14.13 31.39
N VAL A 91 -18.29 -13.24 30.75
CA VAL A 91 -19.38 -13.62 29.85
C VAL A 91 -18.84 -14.45 28.68
N LEU A 92 -17.74 -14.00 28.07
CA LEU A 92 -17.04 -14.76 27.04
C LEU A 92 -16.55 -16.11 27.58
N ALA A 93 -15.90 -16.14 28.74
CA ALA A 93 -15.31 -17.37 29.27
C ALA A 93 -16.36 -18.44 29.62
N LYS A 94 -17.54 -18.02 30.08
CA LYS A 94 -18.64 -18.94 30.42
C LYS A 94 -19.29 -19.57 29.19
N GLY A 95 -19.13 -18.98 28.00
CA GLY A 95 -19.78 -19.46 26.78
C GLY A 95 -21.29 -19.63 26.93
N ILE A 96 -21.91 -18.81 27.79
CA ILE A 96 -23.35 -18.84 28.00
C ILE A 96 -24.01 -17.90 27.00
N SER A 97 -24.95 -18.41 26.20
CA SER A 97 -25.97 -17.55 25.57
C SER A 97 -26.78 -17.00 26.73
N SER A 98 -26.51 -15.78 27.13
CA SER A 98 -27.40 -15.18 28.09
C SER A 98 -27.43 -13.69 27.89
N HIS A 99 -28.63 -13.25 27.54
CA HIS A 99 -29.16 -11.91 27.75
C HIS A 99 -29.01 -10.94 26.59
N ALA A 100 -30.08 -10.17 26.42
CA ALA A 100 -30.21 -9.21 25.35
C ALA A 100 -29.05 -8.21 25.37
N VAL A 101 -28.68 -7.72 24.18
CA VAL A 101 -27.75 -6.62 24.00
C VAL A 101 -28.49 -5.47 23.34
N ARG A 102 -28.23 -4.25 23.82
CA ARG A 102 -28.85 -3.04 23.29
C ARG A 102 -27.81 -1.96 23.02
N VAL A 103 -27.86 -1.33 21.85
CA VAL A 103 -27.04 -0.16 21.52
C VAL A 103 -27.95 1.02 21.22
N GLU A 104 -27.78 2.12 21.94
CA GLU A 104 -28.50 3.37 21.71
C GLU A 104 -27.58 4.43 21.10
N GLY A 105 -27.99 5.03 19.99
CA GLY A 105 -27.40 6.27 19.48
C GLY A 105 -28.24 7.46 19.92
N VAL A 106 -27.64 8.46 20.56
CA VAL A 106 -28.35 9.67 21.01
C VAL A 106 -27.89 10.92 20.26
N ASP A 107 -28.79 11.88 20.10
CA ASP A 107 -28.48 13.21 19.58
C ASP A 107 -27.90 14.15 20.65
N ALA A 108 -27.55 15.38 20.26
CA ALA A 108 -27.00 16.40 21.17
C ALA A 108 -27.93 16.79 22.34
N ALA A 109 -29.24 16.48 22.24
CA ALA A 109 -30.21 16.71 23.31
C ALA A 109 -30.38 15.48 24.23
N GLY A 110 -29.71 14.36 23.91
CA GLY A 110 -29.84 13.08 24.62
C GLY A 110 -31.05 12.25 24.17
N THR A 111 -31.67 12.57 23.03
CA THR A 111 -32.80 11.80 22.49
C THR A 111 -32.29 10.58 21.73
N VAL A 112 -32.84 9.40 21.99
CA VAL A 112 -32.50 8.16 21.27
C VAL A 112 -32.99 8.25 19.83
N VAL A 113 -32.06 8.19 18.88
CA VAL A 113 -32.32 8.20 17.43
C VAL A 113 -32.08 6.84 16.77
N TYR A 114 -31.28 5.98 17.40
CA TYR A 114 -31.12 4.57 17.03
C TYR A 114 -31.20 3.70 18.28
N ASP A 115 -31.99 2.63 18.24
CA ASP A 115 -32.10 1.61 19.29
C ASP A 115 -31.97 0.23 18.64
N LEU A 116 -30.76 -0.30 18.66
CA LEU A 116 -30.42 -1.64 18.18
C LEU A 116 -30.58 -2.63 19.32
N ARG A 117 -31.33 -3.72 19.12
CA ARG A 117 -31.59 -4.77 20.10
C ARG A 117 -31.23 -6.12 19.52
N MET A 118 -30.65 -6.98 20.33
CA MET A 118 -30.27 -8.35 19.97
C MET A 118 -30.67 -9.31 21.10
N SER A 119 -31.17 -10.51 20.77
CA SER A 119 -31.40 -11.60 21.73
C SER A 119 -30.60 -12.84 21.41
N ASP A 120 -30.48 -13.72 22.41
CA ASP A 120 -29.70 -14.96 22.34
C ASP A 120 -28.26 -14.70 21.89
N VAL A 121 -27.67 -13.69 22.52
CA VAL A 121 -26.37 -13.15 22.15
C VAL A 121 -25.26 -13.99 22.74
N PHE A 122 -24.24 -14.26 21.92
CA PHE A 122 -22.93 -14.75 22.33
C PHE A 122 -21.90 -13.65 22.12
N VAL A 123 -21.06 -13.42 23.13
CA VAL A 123 -19.83 -12.64 22.95
C VAL A 123 -18.82 -13.54 22.25
N THR A 124 -18.56 -13.29 20.97
CA THR A 124 -17.71 -14.15 20.13
C THR A 124 -16.28 -13.67 20.02
N GLY A 125 -16.02 -12.40 20.33
CA GLY A 125 -14.69 -11.82 20.35
C GLY A 125 -14.58 -10.69 21.36
N ASN A 126 -13.41 -10.59 21.98
CA ASN A 126 -12.96 -9.45 22.75
C ASN A 126 -11.48 -9.22 22.46
N SER A 127 -11.13 -8.13 21.79
CA SER A 127 -9.75 -7.74 21.54
C SER A 127 -9.44 -6.46 22.31
N ILE A 128 -8.35 -6.48 23.07
CA ILE A 128 -7.84 -5.35 23.84
C ILE A 128 -6.55 -4.87 23.17
N SER A 129 -6.48 -3.58 22.89
CA SER A 129 -5.30 -2.93 22.34
C SER A 129 -5.07 -1.57 22.99
N GLY A 130 -3.82 -1.24 23.33
CA GLY A 130 -3.47 0.08 23.85
C GLY A 130 -2.10 0.52 23.39
N SER A 131 -1.95 1.79 22.99
CA SER A 131 -0.68 2.43 22.64
C SER A 131 -0.67 3.85 23.20
N GLY A 132 -0.08 4.06 24.38
CA GLY A 132 -0.06 5.37 25.04
C GLY A 132 -1.45 5.99 25.26
N GLY A 133 -2.18 5.53 26.27
CA GLY A 133 -3.54 5.99 26.61
C GLY A 133 -4.37 4.89 27.27
N ALA A 134 -5.67 5.12 27.48
CA ALA A 134 -6.58 4.03 27.90
C ALA A 134 -6.69 2.97 26.79
N PRO A 135 -6.59 1.67 27.10
CA PRO A 135 -6.74 0.63 26.09
C PRO A 135 -8.15 0.68 25.51
N SER A 136 -8.33 0.28 24.25
CA SER A 136 -9.63 0.03 23.65
C SER A 136 -9.97 -1.46 23.72
N SER A 137 -11.23 -1.77 23.99
CA SER A 137 -11.81 -3.11 23.81
C SER A 137 -12.69 -3.11 22.58
N SER A 138 -12.46 -4.05 21.67
CA SER A 138 -13.32 -4.35 20.53
C SER A 138 -14.07 -5.66 20.81
N ILE A 139 -15.39 -5.60 20.85
CA ILE A 139 -16.25 -6.70 21.27
C ILE A 139 -17.17 -7.09 20.11
N SER A 140 -17.22 -8.38 19.78
CA SER A 140 -18.09 -8.92 18.75
C SER A 140 -19.23 -9.74 19.37
N PHE A 141 -20.42 -9.55 18.80
CA PHE A 141 -21.65 -10.24 19.19
C PHE A 141 -22.19 -11.05 18.02
N ASN A 142 -22.42 -12.34 18.28
CA ASN A 142 -23.29 -13.18 17.48
C ASN A 142 -24.67 -13.27 18.16
N TYR A 143 -25.74 -13.38 17.40
CA TYR A 143 -27.11 -13.26 17.91
C TYR A 143 -28.09 -14.08 17.07
N GLN A 144 -29.21 -14.49 17.66
CA GLN A 144 -30.27 -15.18 16.91
C GLN A 144 -31.35 -14.21 16.43
N THR A 145 -31.65 -13.17 17.20
CA THR A 145 -32.56 -12.12 16.74
C THR A 145 -31.89 -10.75 16.82
N ILE A 146 -32.22 -9.90 15.87
CA ILE A 146 -31.75 -8.52 15.78
C ILE A 146 -32.90 -7.61 15.40
N GLY A 147 -32.93 -6.40 15.95
CA GLY A 147 -33.89 -5.38 15.56
C GLY A 147 -33.36 -3.98 15.74
N LEU A 148 -33.69 -3.09 14.81
CA LEU A 148 -33.34 -1.69 14.83
C LEU A 148 -34.62 -0.86 14.90
N ILE A 149 -34.69 0.04 15.88
CA ILE A 149 -35.80 0.98 16.05
C ILE A 149 -35.23 2.39 15.86
N THR A 150 -35.90 3.18 15.03
CA THR A 150 -35.65 4.60 14.80
C THR A 150 -36.94 5.39 15.06
N PRO A 151 -36.90 6.73 15.18
CA PRO A 151 -38.12 7.53 15.33
C PRO A 151 -39.14 7.34 14.19
N GLU A 152 -38.68 7.00 12.99
CA GLU A 152 -39.53 6.94 11.79
C GLU A 152 -39.97 5.52 11.41
N SER A 153 -39.15 4.52 11.74
CA SER A 153 -39.37 3.13 11.31
C SER A 153 -38.67 2.13 12.23
N SER A 154 -39.07 0.87 12.13
CA SER A 154 -38.42 -0.23 12.85
C SER A 154 -38.33 -1.49 11.98
N PHE A 155 -37.32 -2.31 12.28
CA PHE A 155 -37.03 -3.57 11.62
C PHE A 155 -36.65 -4.62 12.66
N GLY A 156 -37.08 -5.87 12.48
CA GLY A 156 -36.65 -7.00 13.30
C GLY A 156 -36.57 -8.28 12.49
N TYR A 157 -35.59 -9.13 12.78
CA TYR A 157 -35.37 -10.41 12.09
C TYR A 157 -34.87 -11.50 13.04
N ASP A 158 -35.39 -12.71 12.84
CA ASP A 158 -35.00 -13.94 13.52
C ASP A 158 -34.26 -14.85 12.54
N LEU A 159 -32.97 -15.08 12.83
CA LEU A 159 -32.04 -15.86 12.02
C LEU A 159 -32.28 -17.38 12.13
N GLU A 160 -32.87 -17.86 13.23
CA GLU A 160 -33.20 -19.28 13.40
C GLU A 160 -34.39 -19.66 12.51
N THR A 161 -35.46 -18.86 12.57
CA THR A 161 -36.69 -19.13 11.81
C THR A 161 -36.72 -18.50 10.42
N ASN A 162 -35.74 -17.63 10.12
CA ASN A 162 -35.64 -16.85 8.89
C ASN A 162 -36.88 -16.01 8.58
N LYS A 163 -37.34 -15.25 9.60
CA LYS A 163 -38.57 -14.46 9.53
C LYS A 163 -38.41 -13.08 10.15
N ALA A 164 -39.17 -12.12 9.61
CA ALA A 164 -39.32 -10.82 10.24
C ALA A 164 -40.06 -10.96 11.59
N VAL A 165 -39.62 -10.20 12.58
CA VAL A 165 -40.20 -10.10 13.93
C VAL A 165 -40.42 -8.64 14.30
N ASP A 166 -41.30 -8.38 15.27
CA ASP A 166 -41.47 -7.03 15.81
C ASP A 166 -40.30 -6.73 16.76
N PRO A 167 -39.44 -5.73 16.47
CA PRO A 167 -38.27 -5.43 17.28
C PRO A 167 -38.61 -4.93 18.70
N THR A 168 -39.86 -4.51 18.95
CA THR A 168 -40.31 -4.12 20.29
C THR A 168 -40.54 -5.33 21.22
N HIS A 169 -40.63 -6.54 20.67
CA HIS A 169 -40.73 -7.80 21.41
C HIS A 169 -39.37 -8.49 21.62
N ILE A 170 -38.28 -7.95 21.06
CA ILE A 170 -36.93 -8.39 21.39
C ILE A 170 -36.64 -7.91 22.82
N ASP A 171 -36.15 -8.84 23.65
CA ASP A 171 -35.87 -8.59 25.05
C ASP A 171 -34.95 -7.36 25.21
N VAL A 172 -35.21 -6.58 26.25
CA VAL A 172 -34.42 -5.39 26.58
C VAL A 172 -33.53 -5.73 27.77
N PRO A 173 -32.22 -5.44 27.68
CA PRO A 173 -31.31 -5.73 28.78
C PRO A 173 -31.67 -4.93 30.03
N ALA A 174 -31.50 -5.51 31.22
CA ALA A 174 -31.65 -4.79 32.48
C ALA A 174 -30.32 -4.13 32.88
N ALA A 175 -30.36 -2.83 33.17
CA ALA A 175 -29.17 -2.13 33.67
C ALA A 175 -28.82 -2.62 35.08
N VAL A 176 -27.58 -3.08 35.23
CA VAL A 176 -27.00 -3.41 36.55
C VAL A 176 -26.56 -2.09 37.20
N PRO A 177 -27.09 -1.73 38.40
CA PRO A 177 -26.71 -0.49 39.06
C PRO A 177 -25.24 -0.51 39.48
N GLY A 178 -24.41 0.29 38.81
CA GLY A 178 -22.98 0.29 39.04
C GLY A 178 -22.48 1.10 40.24
N THR A 179 -21.27 0.79 40.69
CA THR A 179 -20.53 1.50 41.76
C THR A 179 -19.92 2.83 41.28
N GLY A 180 -19.89 3.08 39.98
CA GLY A 180 -19.63 4.39 39.38
C GLY A 180 -18.16 4.80 39.30
N ALA A 181 -17.22 3.86 39.37
CA ALA A 181 -15.82 4.15 39.07
C ALA A 181 -15.62 4.13 37.54
N GLY A 182 -15.79 5.30 36.90
CA GLY A 182 -15.26 5.48 35.54
C GLY A 182 -13.76 5.24 35.57
N ALA A 183 -13.23 4.44 34.65
CA ALA A 183 -11.80 4.22 34.56
C ALA A 183 -11.14 5.55 34.15
N ASP A 184 -10.43 6.18 35.08
CA ASP A 184 -9.55 7.30 34.78
C ASP A 184 -8.58 6.89 33.65
N PRO A 185 -8.25 7.79 32.71
CA PRO A 185 -7.39 7.44 31.58
C PRO A 185 -6.02 6.95 32.07
N VAL A 186 -5.60 5.80 31.55
CA VAL A 186 -4.26 5.26 31.79
C VAL A 186 -3.22 6.14 31.11
N ALA A 187 -2.18 6.49 31.86
CA ALA A 187 -1.06 7.29 31.39
C ALA A 187 0.19 6.43 31.13
N HIS A 188 0.44 5.42 31.95
CA HIS A 188 1.62 4.56 31.87
C HIS A 188 1.25 3.09 32.05
N TYR A 189 2.09 2.21 31.50
CA TYR A 189 1.96 0.76 31.65
C TYR A 189 3.25 0.21 32.24
N TYR A 190 3.11 -0.65 33.25
CA TYR A 190 4.25 -1.31 33.89
C TYR A 190 4.08 -2.82 33.86
N LEU A 191 5.10 -3.51 33.36
CA LEU A 191 5.17 -4.98 33.32
C LEU A 191 6.21 -5.47 34.32
N THR A 192 5.79 -6.32 35.25
CA THR A 192 6.67 -7.04 36.16
C THR A 192 6.69 -8.52 35.78
N ILE A 193 7.90 -9.06 35.57
CA ILE A 193 8.11 -10.48 35.28
C ILE A 193 8.87 -11.07 36.47
N ASP A 194 8.41 -12.20 37.00
CA ASP A 194 9.01 -12.78 38.19
C ASP A 194 10.49 -13.10 38.00
N GLY A 195 11.33 -12.60 38.91
CA GLY A 195 12.79 -12.77 38.88
C GLY A 195 13.54 -11.95 37.82
N VAL A 196 12.86 -11.16 36.97
CA VAL A 196 13.50 -10.34 35.93
C VAL A 196 13.43 -8.86 36.31
N ASN A 197 14.52 -8.14 36.11
CA ASN A 197 14.58 -6.70 36.34
C ASN A 197 14.26 -5.93 35.06
N GLY A 198 13.19 -5.14 35.09
CA GLY A 198 12.77 -4.27 34.00
C GLY A 198 13.35 -2.85 34.00
N GLY A 199 14.24 -2.53 34.95
CA GLY A 199 15.08 -1.33 34.92
C GLY A 199 14.46 -0.03 35.46
N SER A 200 13.16 0.00 35.77
CA SER A 200 12.54 1.16 36.42
C SER A 200 13.14 1.39 37.81
N SER A 201 13.72 2.58 38.06
CA SER A 201 14.42 2.89 39.32
C SER A 201 13.96 4.18 40.01
N GLY A 202 12.96 4.87 39.45
CA GLY A 202 12.48 6.17 39.94
C GLY A 202 10.97 6.30 40.11
N VAL A 203 10.20 5.23 39.88
CA VAL A 203 8.74 5.22 39.98
C VAL A 203 8.34 4.41 41.22
N ILE A 204 7.86 5.11 42.25
CA ILE A 204 7.48 4.51 43.53
C ILE A 204 6.38 3.47 43.30
N GLY A 205 6.65 2.21 43.64
CA GLY A 205 5.70 1.10 43.54
C GLY A 205 5.90 0.21 42.30
N TRP A 206 6.73 0.63 41.35
CA TRP A 206 7.05 -0.11 40.12
C TRP A 206 8.55 -0.24 39.89
N GLU A 207 9.35 -0.11 40.95
CA GLU A 207 10.78 -0.35 40.88
C GLU A 207 11.07 -1.79 40.38
N GLY A 208 11.97 -1.90 39.40
CA GLY A 208 12.29 -3.16 38.73
C GLY A 208 11.27 -3.62 37.68
N SER A 209 10.23 -2.84 37.37
CA SER A 209 9.30 -3.16 36.27
C SER A 209 9.75 -2.57 34.94
N PHE A 210 9.30 -3.15 33.83
CA PHE A 210 9.46 -2.59 32.48
C PHE A 210 8.40 -1.53 32.24
N GLU A 211 8.76 -0.41 31.61
CA GLU A 211 7.78 0.51 31.03
C GLU A 211 7.32 -0.04 29.66
N VAL A 212 6.02 -0.10 29.45
CA VAL A 212 5.41 -0.71 28.26
C VAL A 212 4.79 0.39 27.38
N ASN A 213 5.13 0.36 26.10
CA ASN A 213 4.63 1.30 25.10
C ASN A 213 3.25 0.87 24.57
N SER A 214 3.06 -0.44 24.39
CA SER A 214 1.82 -0.99 23.89
C SER A 214 1.55 -2.40 24.41
N VAL A 215 0.26 -2.74 24.48
CA VAL A 215 -0.23 -4.08 24.84
C VAL A 215 -1.28 -4.52 23.83
N GLN A 216 -1.25 -5.79 23.47
CA GLN A 216 -2.28 -6.46 22.70
C GLN A 216 -2.64 -7.80 23.32
N PHE A 217 -3.94 -8.07 23.38
CA PHE A 217 -4.51 -9.32 23.86
C PHE A 217 -5.87 -9.57 23.22
N GLY A 218 -6.21 -10.81 22.91
CA GLY A 218 -7.49 -11.19 22.35
C GLY A 218 -8.06 -12.43 23.01
N ALA A 219 -9.38 -12.47 23.08
CA ALA A 219 -10.17 -13.60 23.52
C ALA A 219 -11.27 -13.84 22.48
N GLY A 220 -11.59 -15.09 22.21
CA GLY A 220 -12.62 -15.45 21.24
C GLY A 220 -13.36 -16.71 21.65
N LEU A 221 -14.59 -16.82 21.14
CA LEU A 221 -15.42 -18.01 21.23
C LEU A 221 -15.86 -18.40 19.83
N SER A 222 -15.67 -19.66 19.49
CA SER A 222 -16.29 -20.23 18.30
C SER A 222 -17.75 -20.59 18.60
N VAL A 223 -18.67 -20.13 17.77
CA VAL A 223 -20.08 -20.53 17.80
C VAL A 223 -20.40 -21.28 16.51
N PHE A 224 -20.87 -22.52 16.62
CA PHE A 224 -21.27 -23.34 15.48
C PHE A 224 -22.61 -24.02 15.74
N ASN A 225 -23.61 -23.76 14.88
CA ASN A 225 -24.99 -24.28 15.03
C ASN A 225 -25.58 -24.05 16.45
N GLY A 226 -25.33 -22.89 17.05
CA GLY A 226 -25.79 -22.56 18.40
C GLY A 226 -25.07 -23.31 19.53
N GLN A 227 -24.04 -24.11 19.22
CA GLN A 227 -23.14 -24.70 20.20
C GLN A 227 -21.90 -23.82 20.36
N VAL A 228 -21.50 -23.60 21.61
CA VAL A 228 -20.36 -22.76 21.95
C VAL A 228 -19.14 -23.64 22.21
N GLY A 229 -18.03 -23.29 21.57
CA GLY A 229 -16.72 -23.88 21.85
C GLY A 229 -16.15 -23.40 23.19
N GLN A 230 -14.99 -23.92 23.54
CA GLN A 230 -14.23 -23.36 24.67
C GLN A 230 -13.65 -21.99 24.27
N PRO A 231 -13.49 -21.06 25.23
CA PRO A 231 -12.77 -19.82 25.03
C PRO A 231 -11.36 -20.09 24.51
N SER A 232 -11.01 -19.43 23.41
CA SER A 232 -9.64 -19.33 22.91
C SER A 232 -9.09 -17.98 23.34
N LEU A 233 -7.95 -17.99 24.02
CA LEU A 233 -7.26 -16.79 24.47
C LEU A 233 -5.95 -16.70 23.69
N SER A 234 -5.65 -15.53 23.14
CA SER A 234 -4.39 -15.27 22.46
C SER A 234 -3.26 -15.12 23.47
N GLU A 235 -2.03 -15.21 22.97
CA GLU A 235 -0.88 -14.72 23.71
C GLU A 235 -1.04 -13.23 24.02
N ILE A 236 -0.38 -12.77 25.08
CA ILE A 236 -0.26 -11.34 25.37
C ILE A 236 1.01 -10.84 24.73
N THR A 237 0.89 -9.84 23.86
CA THR A 237 2.02 -9.18 23.23
C THR A 237 2.20 -7.79 23.83
N VAL A 238 3.43 -7.44 24.17
CA VAL A 238 3.80 -6.13 24.71
C VAL A 238 5.02 -5.58 23.98
N SER A 239 5.09 -4.27 23.82
CA SER A 239 6.29 -3.59 23.34
C SER A 239 6.93 -2.76 24.44
N LEU A 240 8.23 -2.89 24.64
CA LEU A 240 9.04 -2.21 25.65
C LEU A 240 10.26 -1.54 25.01
N ALA A 241 10.81 -0.53 25.69
CA ALA A 241 12.09 0.08 25.32
C ALA A 241 13.28 -0.73 25.86
N GLY A 242 14.38 -0.73 25.12
CA GLY A 242 15.61 -1.43 25.47
C GLY A 242 15.61 -2.91 25.04
N VAL A 243 16.72 -3.58 25.36
CA VAL A 243 16.94 -5.02 25.13
C VAL A 243 17.40 -5.68 26.43
N THR A 244 16.97 -6.92 26.67
CA THR A 244 17.34 -7.67 27.88
C THR A 244 17.78 -9.10 27.50
N PRO A 245 19.09 -9.38 27.48
CA PRO A 245 19.62 -10.73 27.24
C PRO A 245 18.97 -11.84 28.09
N ASP A 246 18.54 -11.54 29.32
CA ASP A 246 17.95 -12.53 30.23
C ASP A 246 16.58 -13.06 29.75
N LEU A 247 15.83 -12.26 28.98
CA LEU A 247 14.55 -12.70 28.40
C LEU A 247 14.77 -13.65 27.22
N LEU A 248 15.74 -13.36 26.35
CA LEU A 248 16.20 -14.31 25.32
C LEU A 248 16.73 -15.60 25.95
N ALA A 249 17.49 -15.49 27.04
CA ALA A 249 17.98 -16.66 27.78
C ALA A 249 16.83 -17.52 28.33
N SER A 250 15.80 -16.88 28.89
CA SER A 250 14.63 -17.56 29.43
C SER A 250 13.78 -18.21 28.33
N LEU A 251 13.58 -17.53 27.20
CA LEU A 251 12.93 -18.09 26.01
C LEU A 251 13.69 -19.30 25.48
N ALA A 252 15.02 -19.18 25.31
CA ALA A 252 15.84 -20.25 24.75
C ALA A 252 15.95 -21.48 25.66
N ALA A 253 15.88 -21.27 26.99
CA ALA A 253 15.82 -22.36 27.97
C ALA A 253 14.41 -22.98 28.11
N GLY A 254 13.36 -22.30 27.62
CA GLY A 254 11.98 -22.69 27.86
C GLY A 254 11.58 -22.57 29.34
N ASN A 255 12.13 -21.57 30.04
CA ASN A 255 11.85 -21.34 31.46
C ASN A 255 10.41 -20.87 31.64
N VAL A 256 9.68 -21.54 32.54
CA VAL A 256 8.36 -21.10 33.00
C VAL A 256 8.55 -20.12 34.15
N PHE A 257 8.00 -18.92 34.02
CA PHE A 257 7.87 -17.95 35.09
C PHE A 257 6.60 -18.24 35.90
N ASP A 258 6.70 -18.16 37.22
CA ASP A 258 5.55 -18.42 38.10
C ASP A 258 4.44 -17.39 37.85
N SER A 259 4.82 -16.12 37.65
CA SER A 259 3.86 -15.05 37.36
C SER A 259 4.43 -13.90 36.52
N VAL A 260 3.54 -13.24 35.78
CA VAL A 260 3.78 -11.97 35.08
C VAL A 260 2.60 -11.04 35.37
N ARG A 261 2.87 -9.75 35.58
CA ARG A 261 1.87 -8.76 35.94
C ARG A 261 2.01 -7.51 35.09
N LEU A 262 0.92 -7.07 34.47
CA LEU A 262 0.83 -5.83 33.70
C LEU A 262 -0.17 -4.88 34.35
N GLU A 263 0.28 -3.69 34.73
CA GLU A 263 -0.54 -2.66 35.37
C GLU A 263 -0.69 -1.43 34.47
N GLY A 264 -1.93 -1.02 34.24
CA GLY A 264 -2.25 0.28 33.65
C GLY A 264 -2.43 1.32 34.75
N VAL A 265 -1.62 2.37 34.75
CA VAL A 265 -1.55 3.36 35.83
C VAL A 265 -1.98 4.74 35.32
N THR A 266 -2.87 5.40 36.06
CA THR A 266 -3.34 6.76 35.75
C THR A 266 -2.24 7.79 35.99
N SER A 267 -2.43 9.01 35.48
CA SER A 267 -1.48 10.13 35.72
C SER A 267 -1.31 10.50 37.20
N THR A 268 -2.21 10.05 38.08
CA THR A 268 -2.14 10.25 39.53
C THR A 268 -1.49 9.07 40.28
N GLY A 269 -1.02 8.04 39.57
CA GLY A 269 -0.40 6.86 40.17
C GLY A 269 -1.38 5.83 40.72
N VAL A 270 -2.63 5.80 40.23
CA VAL A 270 -3.65 4.81 40.62
C VAL A 270 -3.69 3.70 39.57
N VAL A 271 -3.75 2.43 39.99
CA VAL A 271 -3.90 1.29 39.08
C VAL A 271 -5.34 1.24 38.58
N ALA A 272 -5.54 1.46 37.27
CA ALA A 272 -6.84 1.39 36.61
C ALA A 272 -7.21 -0.05 36.22
N TYR A 273 -6.22 -0.87 35.89
CA TYR A 273 -6.36 -2.33 35.77
C TYR A 273 -5.03 -3.04 36.01
N ASP A 274 -5.14 -4.31 36.41
CA ASP A 274 -4.06 -5.22 36.78
C ASP A 274 -4.33 -6.56 36.09
N ILE A 275 -3.51 -6.90 35.10
CA ILE A 275 -3.54 -8.18 34.39
C ILE A 275 -2.48 -9.08 35.01
N ARG A 276 -2.86 -10.27 35.46
CA ARG A 276 -1.98 -11.27 36.04
C ARG A 276 -1.97 -12.51 35.18
N LEU A 277 -0.80 -13.06 34.94
CA LEU A 277 -0.60 -14.30 34.22
C LEU A 277 0.14 -15.27 35.14
N GLY A 278 -0.23 -16.53 35.12
CA GLY A 278 0.45 -17.59 35.86
C GLY A 278 0.91 -18.72 34.94
N ASP A 279 2.01 -19.37 35.31
CA ASP A 279 2.71 -20.39 34.53
C ASP A 279 3.04 -19.88 33.11
N VAL A 280 3.91 -18.86 33.06
CA VAL A 280 4.14 -18.04 31.87
C VAL A 280 5.40 -18.46 31.13
N LEU A 281 5.31 -18.59 29.81
CA LEU A 281 6.45 -18.78 28.91
C LEU A 281 6.58 -17.54 28.02
N VAL A 282 7.81 -17.07 27.81
CA VAL A 282 8.09 -16.11 26.72
C VAL A 282 8.08 -16.91 25.42
N SER A 283 7.03 -16.74 24.62
CA SER A 283 6.82 -17.44 23.36
C SER A 283 7.49 -16.75 22.18
N GLY A 284 7.72 -15.45 22.27
CA GLY A 284 8.39 -14.65 21.25
C GLY A 284 9.11 -13.44 21.84
N ASP A 285 10.25 -13.10 21.25
CA ASP A 285 11.09 -11.95 21.60
C ASP A 285 11.66 -11.38 20.29
N SER A 286 11.14 -10.24 19.85
CA SER A 286 11.60 -9.54 18.65
C SER A 286 12.21 -8.20 19.00
N ILE A 287 13.40 -7.95 18.50
CA ILE A 287 14.20 -6.77 18.76
C ILE A 287 14.35 -5.98 17.48
N SER A 288 14.16 -4.67 17.58
CA SER A 288 14.32 -3.74 16.46
C SER A 288 15.01 -2.48 16.94
N ALA A 289 15.90 -1.95 16.12
CA ALA A 289 16.69 -0.77 16.40
C ALA A 289 16.76 0.10 15.15
N VAL A 290 16.63 1.41 15.32
CA VAL A 290 16.77 2.41 14.25
C VAL A 290 17.74 3.48 14.72
N SER A 291 18.67 3.90 13.87
CA SER A 291 19.62 4.97 14.18
C SER A 291 18.90 6.24 14.62
N GLY A 292 19.35 6.84 15.70
CA GLY A 292 18.68 7.97 16.35
C GLY A 292 17.70 7.60 17.46
N ASP A 293 17.23 6.34 17.50
CA ASP A 293 16.26 5.85 18.48
C ASP A 293 16.83 4.69 19.32
N SER A 294 16.30 4.56 20.54
CA SER A 294 16.61 3.42 21.39
C SER A 294 15.99 2.14 20.83
N PRO A 295 16.66 0.98 20.97
CA PRO A 295 16.08 -0.27 20.52
C PRO A 295 14.78 -0.53 21.26
N PHE A 296 13.84 -1.19 20.60
CA PHE A 296 12.60 -1.66 21.20
C PHE A 296 12.50 -3.17 21.08
N THR A 297 11.82 -3.76 22.05
CA THR A 297 11.57 -5.19 22.14
C THR A 297 10.06 -5.44 22.12
N SER A 298 9.62 -6.40 21.33
CA SER A 298 8.26 -6.94 21.34
C SER A 298 8.27 -8.34 21.92
N LEU A 299 7.67 -8.52 23.09
CA LEU A 299 7.57 -9.82 23.77
C LEU A 299 6.17 -10.40 23.60
N SER A 300 6.09 -11.72 23.44
CA SER A 300 4.84 -12.47 23.51
C SER A 300 4.88 -13.49 24.65
N PHE A 301 3.77 -13.61 25.36
CA PHE A 301 3.63 -14.49 26.51
C PHE A 301 2.52 -15.53 26.29
N ASN A 302 2.90 -16.80 26.44
CA ASN A 302 1.97 -17.90 26.65
C ASN A 302 1.79 -18.14 28.16
N TYR A 303 0.60 -18.57 28.60
CA TYR A 303 0.29 -18.71 30.03
C TYR A 303 -0.79 -19.79 30.25
N GLN A 304 -0.88 -20.33 31.47
CA GLN A 304 -1.93 -21.31 31.82
C GLN A 304 -3.09 -20.68 32.59
N THR A 305 -2.84 -19.56 33.26
CA THR A 305 -3.89 -18.80 33.95
C THR A 305 -3.76 -17.33 33.62
N ILE A 306 -4.91 -16.66 33.51
CA ILE A 306 -5.01 -15.22 33.32
C ILE A 306 -6.02 -14.64 34.30
N GLY A 307 -5.74 -13.45 34.80
CA GLY A 307 -6.62 -12.65 35.64
C GLY A 307 -6.63 -11.21 35.16
N VAL A 308 -7.80 -10.58 35.15
CA VAL A 308 -7.96 -9.14 34.90
C VAL A 308 -8.72 -8.55 36.07
N ILE A 309 -8.12 -7.56 36.71
CA ILE A 309 -8.66 -6.91 37.90
C ILE A 309 -8.79 -5.42 37.60
N THR A 310 -9.94 -4.84 37.93
CA THR A 310 -10.20 -3.40 37.89
C THR A 310 -10.73 -2.96 39.26
N PRO A 311 -10.82 -1.65 39.55
CA PRO A 311 -11.46 -1.17 40.78
C PRO A 311 -12.93 -1.60 40.94
N ALA A 312 -13.64 -1.86 39.83
CA ALA A 312 -15.06 -2.19 39.83
C ALA A 312 -15.31 -3.71 39.93
N SER A 313 -14.53 -4.52 39.21
CA SER A 313 -14.70 -5.98 39.18
C SER A 313 -13.41 -6.71 38.84
N SER A 314 -13.45 -8.05 38.92
CA SER A 314 -12.30 -8.91 38.64
C SER A 314 -12.74 -10.26 38.08
N PHE A 315 -12.00 -10.78 37.12
CA PHE A 315 -12.25 -12.09 36.52
C PHE A 315 -10.93 -12.82 36.27
N GLY A 316 -10.92 -14.14 36.42
CA GLY A 316 -9.78 -14.98 36.08
C GLY A 316 -10.20 -16.29 35.43
N TYR A 317 -9.31 -16.86 34.62
CA TYR A 317 -9.54 -18.09 33.88
C TYR A 317 -8.31 -19.00 33.90
N ASP A 318 -8.56 -20.29 34.12
CA ASP A 318 -7.60 -21.38 34.03
C ASP A 318 -7.83 -22.13 32.71
N LEU A 319 -6.88 -22.00 31.79
CA LEU A 319 -6.98 -22.56 30.44
C LEU A 319 -6.95 -24.09 30.48
N ALA A 320 -6.12 -24.67 31.33
CA ALA A 320 -5.94 -26.13 31.43
C ALA A 320 -7.17 -26.81 32.04
N ALA A 321 -7.77 -26.20 33.06
CA ALA A 321 -8.99 -26.72 33.70
C ALA A 321 -10.29 -26.24 33.03
N ALA A 322 -10.18 -25.32 32.06
CA ALA A 322 -11.29 -24.67 31.36
C ALA A 322 -12.36 -24.13 32.33
N LYS A 323 -11.93 -23.35 33.33
CA LYS A 323 -12.81 -22.85 34.40
C LYS A 323 -12.43 -21.44 34.83
N ALA A 324 -13.42 -20.70 35.31
CA ALA A 324 -13.19 -19.44 36.02
C ALA A 324 -12.46 -19.69 37.35
N ILE A 325 -11.58 -18.76 37.72
CA ILE A 325 -10.82 -18.72 38.98
C ILE A 325 -10.88 -17.32 39.58
N ASP A 326 -10.56 -17.19 40.86
CA ASP A 326 -10.33 -15.88 41.46
C ASP A 326 -8.93 -15.38 41.04
N PRO A 327 -8.81 -14.25 40.31
CA PRO A 327 -7.52 -13.77 39.82
C PRO A 327 -6.53 -13.41 40.94
N ASN A 328 -7.00 -13.25 42.19
CA ASN A 328 -6.12 -13.02 43.34
C ASN A 328 -5.39 -14.28 43.81
N THR A 329 -5.72 -15.46 43.27
CA THR A 329 -4.97 -16.69 43.54
C THR A 329 -3.76 -16.89 42.63
N ILE A 330 -3.60 -16.04 41.60
CA ILE A 330 -2.38 -15.99 40.80
C ILE A 330 -1.33 -15.23 41.61
N ASP A 331 -0.15 -15.83 41.77
CA ASP A 331 0.94 -15.25 42.53
C ASP A 331 1.37 -13.90 41.94
N LEU A 332 1.89 -13.02 42.81
CA LEU A 332 2.43 -11.72 42.38
C LEU A 332 3.91 -11.88 42.04
N PRO A 333 4.38 -11.32 40.92
CA PRO A 333 5.77 -11.40 40.55
C PRO A 333 6.63 -10.55 41.48
N THR A 334 7.83 -11.03 41.78
CA THR A 334 8.87 -10.26 42.45
C THR A 334 9.90 -9.80 41.42
N PRO A 335 10.10 -8.49 41.21
CA PRO A 335 11.12 -8.02 40.28
C PRO A 335 12.50 -8.58 40.62
N GLY A 336 13.27 -8.92 39.59
CA GLY A 336 14.68 -9.28 39.74
C GLY A 336 15.51 -8.11 40.27
N THR A 337 16.63 -8.43 40.93
CA THR A 337 17.59 -7.42 41.43
C THR A 337 18.82 -7.24 40.54
N ASP A 338 19.02 -8.16 39.60
CA ASP A 338 20.19 -8.22 38.73
C ASP A 338 19.92 -7.47 37.41
N GLY A 339 20.94 -7.20 36.60
CA GLY A 339 20.93 -6.29 35.44
C GLY A 339 19.61 -6.09 34.69
N GLY A 340 19.10 -4.86 34.66
CA GLY A 340 17.91 -4.50 33.88
C GLY A 340 18.21 -4.20 32.40
N PRO A 341 17.19 -3.92 31.56
CA PRO A 341 17.42 -3.38 30.23
C PRO A 341 18.30 -2.13 30.31
N THR A 342 19.17 -1.99 29.31
CA THR A 342 20.08 -0.84 29.26
C THR A 342 19.26 0.45 29.13
N SER A 343 19.35 1.31 30.14
CA SER A 343 18.65 2.62 30.15
C SER A 343 19.39 3.70 29.36
N THR A 344 20.60 3.42 28.88
CA THR A 344 21.38 4.34 28.04
C THR A 344 20.78 4.35 26.64
N PRO A 345 20.31 5.49 26.13
CA PRO A 345 19.82 5.56 24.76
C PRO A 345 20.92 5.19 23.77
N VAL A 346 20.61 4.31 22.84
CA VAL A 346 21.49 4.01 21.69
C VAL A 346 21.12 4.94 20.57
N THR A 347 22.11 5.57 19.94
CA THR A 347 21.87 6.54 18.85
C THR A 347 22.57 6.16 17.56
N HIS A 348 23.62 5.34 17.63
CA HIS A 348 24.42 4.93 16.47
C HIS A 348 24.65 3.43 16.50
N TYR A 349 24.65 2.79 15.33
CA TYR A 349 24.84 1.36 15.19
C TYR A 349 25.93 1.09 14.16
N TYR A 350 26.83 0.16 14.49
CA TYR A 350 27.93 -0.23 13.62
C TYR A 350 27.97 -1.73 13.42
N LEU A 351 28.30 -2.17 12.21
CA LEU A 351 28.46 -3.57 11.83
C LEU A 351 29.91 -3.84 11.41
N ALA A 352 30.56 -4.84 12.00
CA ALA A 352 31.80 -5.40 11.52
C ALA A 352 31.55 -6.76 10.87
N VAL A 353 32.10 -6.91 9.68
CA VAL A 353 32.10 -8.17 8.94
C VAL A 353 33.56 -8.58 8.76
N ASP A 354 33.87 -9.84 9.07
CA ASP A 354 35.25 -10.33 9.00
C ASP A 354 35.86 -10.13 7.61
N GLY A 355 37.06 -9.55 7.56
CA GLY A 355 37.79 -9.27 6.32
C GLY A 355 37.28 -8.09 5.49
N LEU A 356 36.10 -7.52 5.77
CA LEU A 356 35.54 -6.41 5.01
C LEU A 356 35.75 -5.06 5.70
N ASN A 357 36.01 -4.02 4.92
CA ASN A 357 36.02 -2.65 5.41
C ASN A 357 34.63 -2.03 5.21
N GLY A 358 34.01 -1.54 6.27
CA GLY A 358 32.71 -0.89 6.19
C GLY A 358 32.71 0.63 5.97
N GLY A 359 33.90 1.25 5.86
CA GLY A 359 34.01 2.65 5.41
C GLY A 359 33.57 3.71 6.42
N SER A 360 33.10 3.33 7.62
CA SER A 360 32.73 4.29 8.67
C SER A 360 33.90 5.21 9.01
N THR A 361 33.57 6.49 9.18
CA THR A 361 34.53 7.52 9.60
C THR A 361 34.68 7.58 11.11
N SER A 362 33.62 7.25 11.85
CA SER A 362 33.57 7.22 13.31
C SER A 362 34.22 5.95 13.89
N LEU A 363 33.99 4.79 13.26
CA LEU A 363 34.56 3.50 13.68
C LEU A 363 35.23 2.79 12.51
N LYS A 364 36.53 3.08 12.31
CA LYS A 364 37.30 2.59 11.16
C LYS A 364 37.20 1.07 10.96
N GLY A 365 36.88 0.67 9.73
CA GLY A 365 36.71 -0.74 9.35
C GLY A 365 35.27 -1.24 9.47
N TRP A 366 34.39 -0.52 10.16
CA TRP A 366 33.00 -0.92 10.38
C TRP A 366 32.05 -0.21 9.41
N PHE A 367 30.88 -0.79 9.19
CA PHE A 367 29.76 -0.20 8.47
C PHE A 367 28.90 0.59 9.45
N GLU A 368 28.36 1.73 9.03
CA GLU A 368 27.28 2.42 9.75
C GLU A 368 25.95 1.85 9.30
N ILE A 369 25.10 1.45 10.26
CA ILE A 369 23.77 0.88 9.97
C ILE A 369 22.66 1.79 10.50
N SER A 370 21.62 1.97 9.70
CA SER A 370 20.45 2.78 10.02
C SER A 370 19.34 1.97 10.70
N SER A 371 19.32 0.65 10.52
CA SER A 371 18.38 -0.21 11.23
C SER A 371 18.93 -1.62 11.45
N LEU A 372 18.40 -2.29 12.47
CA LEU A 372 18.65 -3.69 12.84
C LEU A 372 17.33 -4.34 13.27
N GLU A 373 17.04 -5.54 12.78
CA GLU A 373 15.86 -6.32 13.16
C GLU A 373 16.23 -7.80 13.31
N PHE A 374 15.79 -8.42 14.40
CA PHE A 374 15.83 -9.88 14.59
C PHE A 374 14.83 -10.33 15.64
N GLY A 375 14.63 -11.63 15.77
CA GLY A 375 13.81 -12.17 16.84
C GLY A 375 14.02 -13.66 17.07
N ALA A 376 13.45 -14.13 18.16
CA ALA A 376 13.40 -15.52 18.56
C ALA A 376 11.97 -15.90 18.94
N GLY A 377 11.62 -17.16 18.76
CA GLY A 377 10.33 -17.69 19.17
C GLY A 377 10.37 -19.17 19.48
N VAL A 378 9.44 -19.62 20.32
CA VAL A 378 9.21 -21.02 20.63
C VAL A 378 7.75 -21.36 20.35
N GLY A 379 7.50 -22.54 19.76
CA GLY A 379 6.15 -23.09 19.72
C GLY A 379 5.79 -23.61 21.11
N VAL A 380 4.64 -23.22 21.66
CA VAL A 380 4.16 -23.70 22.95
C VAL A 380 2.99 -24.67 22.75
N ALA A 381 3.12 -25.88 23.28
CA ALA A 381 2.06 -26.88 23.26
C ALA A 381 1.91 -27.53 24.65
N ASN A 382 0.69 -27.50 25.21
CA ASN A 382 0.39 -28.02 26.54
C ASN A 382 1.36 -27.53 27.64
N GLY A 383 1.70 -26.23 27.61
CA GLY A 383 2.64 -25.62 28.57
C GLY A 383 4.11 -26.04 28.41
N THR A 384 4.47 -26.70 27.31
CA THR A 384 5.86 -27.07 27.00
C THR A 384 6.33 -26.30 25.76
N ALA A 385 7.48 -25.63 25.87
CA ALA A 385 8.12 -24.93 24.77
C ALA A 385 8.88 -25.91 23.84
N SER A 386 8.88 -25.61 22.54
CA SER A 386 9.78 -26.25 21.56
C SER A 386 11.21 -25.74 21.73
N ALA A 387 12.14 -26.29 20.95
CA ALA A 387 13.42 -25.62 20.74
C ALA A 387 13.18 -24.20 20.16
N PRO A 388 13.97 -23.19 20.55
CA PRO A 388 13.87 -21.86 20.00
C PRO A 388 14.24 -21.83 18.52
N ALA A 389 13.47 -21.08 17.74
CA ALA A 389 13.80 -20.69 16.39
C ALA A 389 14.20 -19.21 16.39
N PHE A 390 15.30 -18.90 15.74
CA PHE A 390 15.77 -17.53 15.56
C PHE A 390 15.54 -17.09 14.12
N SER A 391 15.13 -15.84 13.92
CA SER A 391 15.00 -15.26 12.59
C SER A 391 16.37 -14.96 12.00
N GLU A 392 16.42 -14.74 10.68
CA GLU A 392 17.55 -14.03 10.08
C GLU A 392 17.69 -12.64 10.74
N ILE A 393 18.93 -12.14 10.78
CA ILE A 393 19.20 -10.76 11.20
C ILE A 393 19.18 -9.89 9.96
N SER A 394 18.35 -8.85 9.98
CA SER A 394 18.29 -7.88 8.91
C SER A 394 18.89 -6.55 9.35
N VAL A 395 19.74 -5.96 8.51
CA VAL A 395 20.35 -4.65 8.73
C VAL A 395 20.21 -3.78 7.50
N THR A 396 20.08 -2.47 7.68
CA THR A 396 20.14 -1.49 6.60
C THR A 396 21.37 -0.61 6.78
N MET A 397 22.16 -0.39 5.74
CA MET A 397 23.35 0.45 5.73
C MET A 397 23.35 1.40 4.54
N ALA A 398 24.05 2.52 4.65
CA ALA A 398 24.22 3.44 3.52
C ALA A 398 25.30 2.96 2.54
N GLY A 399 25.11 3.26 1.26
CA GLY A 399 26.06 2.98 0.19
C GLY A 399 25.97 1.57 -0.38
N VAL A 400 26.91 1.27 -1.27
CA VAL A 400 27.11 -0.07 -1.86
C VAL A 400 28.54 -0.53 -1.56
N ALA A 401 28.69 -1.79 -1.16
CA ALA A 401 29.98 -2.42 -0.91
C ALA A 401 30.28 -3.48 -1.99
N PRO A 402 31.04 -3.14 -3.05
CA PRO A 402 31.49 -4.10 -4.06
C PRO A 402 32.19 -5.32 -3.45
N ASP A 403 33.04 -5.12 -2.44
CA ASP A 403 33.76 -6.23 -1.78
C ASP A 403 32.79 -7.20 -1.06
N LEU A 404 31.67 -6.70 -0.53
CA LEU A 404 30.63 -7.56 0.01
C LEU A 404 29.97 -8.38 -1.11
N LEU A 405 29.62 -7.76 -2.24
CA LEU A 405 29.08 -8.46 -3.41
C LEU A 405 30.07 -9.52 -3.93
N ALA A 406 31.38 -9.26 -3.86
CA ALA A 406 32.42 -10.23 -4.20
C ALA A 406 32.38 -11.46 -3.27
N SER A 407 32.30 -11.25 -1.95
CA SER A 407 32.13 -12.35 -0.98
C SER A 407 30.85 -13.15 -1.23
N LEU A 408 29.73 -12.47 -1.58
CA LEU A 408 28.49 -13.15 -1.95
C LEU A 408 28.66 -13.99 -3.21
N ALA A 409 29.35 -13.46 -4.22
CA ALA A 409 29.54 -14.15 -5.48
C ALA A 409 30.34 -15.44 -5.35
N GLU A 410 31.26 -15.48 -4.38
CA GLU A 410 32.05 -16.66 -4.04
C GLU A 410 31.30 -17.65 -3.12
N GLY A 411 30.12 -17.27 -2.62
CA GLY A 411 29.38 -18.04 -1.62
C GLY A 411 30.12 -18.14 -0.28
N ALA A 412 30.89 -17.10 0.07
CA ALA A 412 31.70 -17.09 1.28
C ALA A 412 30.82 -17.10 2.54
N SER A 413 31.22 -17.92 3.52
CA SER A 413 30.79 -17.77 4.91
C SER A 413 31.78 -16.86 5.63
N PHE A 414 31.26 -16.01 6.51
CA PHE A 414 32.05 -15.23 7.44
C PHE A 414 32.14 -15.98 8.76
N ASP A 415 33.34 -16.16 9.30
CA ASP A 415 33.53 -16.85 10.58
C ASP A 415 32.76 -16.11 11.70
N SER A 416 32.73 -14.78 11.64
CA SER A 416 31.96 -13.97 12.58
C SER A 416 31.47 -12.64 11.99
N ILE A 417 30.35 -12.17 12.55
CA ILE A 417 29.83 -10.81 12.37
C ILE A 417 29.54 -10.22 13.75
N ARG A 418 29.74 -8.91 13.88
CA ARG A 418 29.49 -8.18 15.12
C ARG A 418 28.75 -6.88 14.87
N ILE A 419 27.72 -6.59 15.67
CA ILE A 419 26.92 -5.38 15.59
C ILE A 419 26.93 -4.70 16.96
N GLU A 420 27.41 -3.46 17.01
CA GLU A 420 27.47 -2.67 18.24
C GLU A 420 26.49 -1.50 18.20
N GLY A 421 25.70 -1.35 19.26
CA GLY A 421 24.92 -0.15 19.53
C GLY A 421 25.69 0.80 20.46
N TRP A 422 25.87 2.05 20.05
CA TRP A 422 26.60 3.08 20.79
C TRP A 422 25.69 4.21 21.28
N ALA A 423 25.97 4.72 22.48
CA ALA A 423 25.21 5.82 23.08
C ALA A 423 25.37 7.16 22.34
N SER A 424 26.50 7.34 21.67
CA SER A 424 26.89 8.47 20.84
C SER A 424 27.88 7.97 19.79
N ASP A 425 28.33 8.82 18.87
CA ASP A 425 29.39 8.47 17.93
C ASP A 425 30.61 7.82 18.60
N ALA A 426 31.19 6.82 17.94
CA ALA A 426 32.30 6.04 18.48
C ALA A 426 33.57 6.89 18.70
N ASP A 427 33.83 7.87 17.82
CA ASP A 427 34.97 8.77 17.89
C ASP A 427 34.88 9.78 19.06
N SER A 428 33.66 10.04 19.51
CA SER A 428 33.32 10.84 20.69
C SER A 428 33.56 10.07 22.00
N LYS A 429 34.10 8.85 21.91
CA LYS A 429 34.32 7.93 23.04
C LYS A 429 33.02 7.57 23.76
N GLY A 430 31.95 7.35 22.99
CA GLY A 430 30.71 6.78 23.51
C GLY A 430 30.94 5.43 24.18
N ALA A 431 29.97 4.96 24.96
CA ALA A 431 29.98 3.60 25.49
C ALA A 431 29.18 2.68 24.55
N VAL A 432 29.68 1.45 24.34
CA VAL A 432 28.90 0.37 23.74
C VAL A 432 27.80 0.00 24.74
N VAL A 433 26.55 0.08 24.27
CA VAL A 433 25.36 -0.22 25.06
C VAL A 433 24.91 -1.66 24.86
N TYR A 434 25.04 -2.19 23.64
CA TYR A 434 24.94 -3.63 23.41
C TYR A 434 25.83 -4.07 22.25
N ASP A 435 26.17 -5.35 22.26
CA ASP A 435 27.08 -6.01 21.34
C ASP A 435 26.47 -7.36 20.93
N LEU A 436 25.98 -7.42 19.70
CA LEU A 436 25.40 -8.60 19.07
C LEU A 436 26.48 -9.30 18.23
N ARG A 437 26.73 -10.58 18.50
CA ARG A 437 27.77 -11.40 17.89
C ARG A 437 27.14 -12.59 17.20
N LEU A 438 27.62 -12.89 16.01
CA LEU A 438 27.15 -13.99 15.18
C LEU A 438 28.35 -14.83 14.76
N GLY A 439 28.22 -16.15 14.82
CA GLY A 439 29.24 -17.09 14.34
C GLY A 439 28.72 -17.94 13.18
N ASP A 440 29.64 -18.33 12.29
CA ASP A 440 29.37 -19.09 11.06
C ASP A 440 28.25 -18.47 10.23
N VAL A 441 28.51 -17.27 9.72
CA VAL A 441 27.52 -16.39 9.13
C VAL A 441 27.50 -16.52 7.61
N LEU A 442 26.30 -16.61 7.04
CA LEU A 442 26.03 -16.55 5.61
C LEU A 442 25.11 -15.36 5.35
N VAL A 443 25.43 -14.55 4.35
CA VAL A 443 24.49 -13.52 3.89
C VAL A 443 23.46 -14.19 2.99
N SER A 444 22.21 -14.27 3.47
CA SER A 444 21.10 -14.87 2.73
C SER A 444 20.48 -13.91 1.71
N GLY A 445 20.52 -12.62 1.98
CA GLY A 445 19.91 -11.60 1.13
C GLY A 445 20.68 -10.29 1.16
N ASN A 446 20.70 -9.63 0.01
CA ASN A 446 21.21 -8.29 -0.22
C ASN A 446 20.23 -7.59 -1.17
N SER A 447 19.67 -6.46 -0.76
CA SER A 447 18.91 -5.61 -1.65
C SER A 447 19.44 -4.19 -1.57
N PHE A 448 19.59 -3.60 -2.73
CA PHE A 448 19.99 -2.23 -2.96
C PHE A 448 18.79 -1.40 -3.40
N SER A 449 18.66 -0.21 -2.83
CA SER A 449 17.71 0.80 -3.28
C SER A 449 18.33 2.19 -3.26
N GLY A 450 18.04 3.00 -4.27
CA GLY A 450 18.41 4.40 -4.33
C GLY A 450 17.31 5.23 -4.98
N GLY A 451 17.25 6.52 -4.66
CA GLY A 451 16.27 7.43 -5.23
C GLY A 451 16.74 8.88 -5.18
N GLU A 452 16.28 9.69 -6.12
CA GLU A 452 16.71 11.08 -6.30
C GLU A 452 16.68 11.85 -4.97
N GLY A 453 17.78 12.57 -4.66
CA GLY A 453 17.94 13.31 -3.41
C GLY A 453 18.16 12.46 -2.15
N GLY A 454 18.29 11.13 -2.27
CA GLY A 454 18.55 10.21 -1.17
C GLY A 454 19.91 9.53 -1.28
N ALA A 455 20.47 9.12 -0.14
CA ALA A 455 21.62 8.24 -0.14
C ALA A 455 21.19 6.84 -0.60
N PRO A 456 22.01 6.14 -1.40
CA PRO A 456 21.79 4.72 -1.65
C PRO A 456 21.75 3.93 -0.34
N GLU A 457 20.88 2.94 -0.25
CA GLU A 457 20.75 2.03 0.88
C GLU A 457 20.97 0.58 0.43
N THR A 458 21.65 -0.18 1.27
CA THR A 458 21.79 -1.63 1.15
C THR A 458 21.17 -2.29 2.37
N ARG A 459 20.19 -3.17 2.17
CA ARG A 459 19.66 -4.04 3.21
C ARG A 459 20.27 -5.44 3.08
N LEU A 460 20.84 -5.94 4.18
CA LEU A 460 21.44 -7.27 4.26
C LEU A 460 20.61 -8.15 5.19
N SER A 461 20.60 -9.45 4.90
CA SER A 461 20.03 -10.48 5.76
C SER A 461 21.07 -11.55 6.03
N PHE A 462 21.21 -11.98 7.28
CA PHE A 462 22.20 -12.94 7.73
C PHE A 462 21.56 -14.17 8.35
N ASN A 463 22.00 -15.35 7.90
CA ASN A 463 21.88 -16.62 8.60
C ASN A 463 23.15 -16.89 9.40
N TYR A 464 23.04 -17.58 10.52
CA TYR A 464 24.15 -17.83 11.45
C TYR A 464 23.94 -19.17 12.17
N GLN A 465 25.02 -19.76 12.71
CA GLN A 465 24.93 -20.98 13.54
C GLN A 465 25.04 -20.70 15.03
N SER A 466 25.52 -19.51 15.40
CA SER A 466 25.51 -19.05 16.78
C SER A 466 25.20 -17.58 16.87
N ILE A 467 24.53 -17.19 17.95
CA ILE A 467 24.14 -15.82 18.26
C ILE A 467 24.48 -15.52 19.71
N GLY A 468 24.96 -14.31 19.97
CA GLY A 468 25.22 -13.81 21.31
C GLY A 468 24.86 -12.34 21.44
N LEU A 469 24.17 -11.97 22.52
CA LEU A 469 23.84 -10.58 22.84
C LEU A 469 24.48 -10.23 24.19
N VAL A 470 25.33 -9.22 24.20
CA VAL A 470 26.02 -8.74 25.39
C VAL A 470 25.61 -7.30 25.67
N THR A 471 25.21 -7.02 26.91
CA THR A 471 24.98 -5.68 27.44
C THR A 471 25.91 -5.45 28.65
N PRO A 472 26.06 -4.21 29.15
CA PRO A 472 26.85 -3.95 30.35
C PRO A 472 26.47 -4.79 31.57
N ASP A 473 25.18 -5.13 31.70
CA ASP A 473 24.63 -5.72 32.92
C ASP A 473 24.26 -7.20 32.77
N SER A 474 24.09 -7.73 31.56
CA SER A 474 23.80 -9.15 31.30
C SER A 474 24.24 -9.61 29.90
N SER A 475 24.26 -10.92 29.68
CA SER A 475 24.69 -11.51 28.40
C SER A 475 23.99 -12.85 28.11
N PHE A 476 23.74 -13.11 26.84
CA PHE A 476 23.10 -14.34 26.34
C PHE A 476 23.88 -14.87 25.14
N GLY A 477 24.00 -16.19 25.01
CA GLY A 477 24.56 -16.85 23.84
C GLY A 477 23.85 -18.17 23.54
N TYR A 478 23.68 -18.50 22.27
CA TYR A 478 23.03 -19.72 21.81
C TYR A 478 23.72 -20.30 20.56
N ASP A 479 23.93 -21.61 20.58
CA ASP A 479 24.40 -22.41 19.45
C ASP A 479 23.19 -23.13 18.85
N LEU A 480 22.82 -22.75 17.62
CA LEU A 480 21.64 -23.24 16.91
C LEU A 480 21.82 -24.70 16.48
N ALA A 481 23.04 -25.10 16.13
CA ALA A 481 23.34 -26.45 15.68
C ALA A 481 23.31 -27.46 16.85
N ALA A 482 23.86 -27.06 18.00
CA ALA A 482 23.86 -27.87 19.22
C ALA A 482 22.59 -27.71 20.07
N GLN A 483 21.74 -26.72 19.76
CA GLN A 483 20.53 -26.35 20.50
C GLN A 483 20.77 -26.13 22.00
N LYS A 484 21.78 -25.32 22.32
CA LYS A 484 22.19 -25.06 23.71
C LYS A 484 22.67 -23.63 23.91
N THR A 485 22.57 -23.15 25.13
CA THR A 485 23.19 -21.90 25.55
C THR A 485 24.72 -22.03 25.56
N ILE A 486 25.41 -20.97 25.18
CA ILE A 486 26.87 -20.83 25.19
C ILE A 486 27.26 -19.49 25.82
N ASP A 487 28.54 -19.31 26.20
CA ASP A 487 29.05 -17.98 26.53
C ASP A 487 29.18 -17.17 25.23
N PRO A 488 28.55 -15.99 25.10
CA PRO A 488 28.69 -15.17 23.89
C PRO A 488 30.13 -14.67 23.65
N ASN A 489 31.03 -14.80 24.62
CA ASN A 489 32.46 -14.55 24.45
C ASN A 489 33.23 -15.70 23.82
N ASP A 490 32.62 -16.87 23.65
CA ASP A 490 33.17 -17.99 22.89
C ASP A 490 32.91 -17.86 21.38
N ILE A 491 32.08 -16.91 20.95
CA ILE A 491 31.88 -16.57 19.54
C ILE A 491 33.05 -15.68 19.10
N ASP A 492 33.74 -16.08 18.02
CA ASP A 492 34.87 -15.32 17.47
C ASP A 492 34.45 -13.88 17.11
N LEU A 493 35.40 -12.95 17.21
CA LEU A 493 35.18 -11.56 16.83
C LEU A 493 35.70 -11.30 15.41
N PRO A 494 35.00 -10.50 14.59
CA PRO A 494 35.46 -10.19 13.26
C PRO A 494 36.74 -9.36 13.31
N THR A 495 37.59 -9.54 12.31
CA THR A 495 38.74 -8.68 12.04
C THR A 495 38.40 -7.77 10.86
N PRO A 496 38.00 -6.51 11.11
CA PRO A 496 37.63 -5.60 10.02
C PRO A 496 38.76 -5.39 9.01
N GLY A 497 38.39 -5.30 7.74
CA GLY A 497 39.30 -5.00 6.63
C GLY A 497 39.82 -3.56 6.67
N GLY A 498 40.98 -3.34 6.03
CA GLY A 498 41.67 -2.05 6.05
C GLY A 498 41.52 -1.15 4.79
N ALA A 499 40.97 -1.67 3.68
CA ALA A 499 40.81 -0.98 2.40
C ALA A 499 39.49 -1.41 1.72
N GLY A 500 38.96 -0.62 0.77
CA GLY A 500 37.83 -1.04 -0.08
C GLY A 500 36.40 -0.80 0.45
N GLY A 501 36.23 0.16 1.37
CA GLY A 501 34.93 0.42 2.00
C GLY A 501 33.81 0.84 1.03
N PRO A 502 32.53 0.75 1.44
CA PRO A 502 31.44 1.28 0.64
C PRO A 502 31.63 2.78 0.39
N SER A 503 31.20 3.25 -0.79
CA SER A 503 31.06 4.68 -1.02
C SER A 503 29.76 5.15 -0.38
N SER A 504 29.88 5.96 0.67
CA SER A 504 28.75 6.56 1.40
C SER A 504 28.45 8.00 0.97
N GLY A 505 28.99 8.45 -0.17
CA GLY A 505 28.69 9.76 -0.71
C GLY A 505 27.19 9.93 -0.97
N ALA A 506 26.62 11.08 -0.59
CA ALA A 506 25.25 11.41 -0.95
C ALA A 506 25.14 11.48 -2.49
N VAL A 507 24.12 10.82 -3.04
CA VAL A 507 23.82 10.92 -4.47
C VAL A 507 22.72 11.96 -4.65
N GLU A 508 22.99 12.97 -5.47
CA GLU A 508 21.98 13.98 -5.81
C GLU A 508 21.17 13.54 -7.04
N HIS A 509 21.83 12.94 -8.03
CA HIS A 509 21.22 12.56 -9.30
C HIS A 509 21.60 11.15 -9.73
N TYR A 510 20.65 10.43 -10.33
CA TYR A 510 20.90 9.15 -11.00
C TYR A 510 20.73 9.31 -12.51
N TYR A 511 21.68 8.75 -13.26
CA TYR A 511 21.65 8.75 -14.72
C TYR A 511 21.77 7.34 -15.28
N LEU A 512 20.98 7.01 -16.29
CA LEU A 512 21.03 5.75 -17.00
C LEU A 512 21.37 5.97 -18.48
N ALA A 513 22.39 5.30 -18.99
CA ALA A 513 22.67 5.18 -20.41
C ALA A 513 22.28 3.78 -20.88
N VAL A 514 21.53 3.72 -21.97
CA VAL A 514 21.17 2.50 -22.68
C VAL A 514 21.79 2.61 -24.07
N ASP A 515 22.42 1.53 -24.54
CA ASP A 515 23.11 1.55 -25.82
C ASP A 515 22.14 1.85 -26.98
N GLY A 516 22.50 2.80 -27.84
CA GLY A 516 21.68 3.23 -28.98
C GLY A 516 20.50 4.16 -28.65
N VAL A 517 20.04 4.21 -27.40
CA VAL A 517 18.83 4.96 -27.01
C VAL A 517 19.19 6.33 -26.41
N ASN A 518 18.49 7.39 -26.80
CA ASN A 518 18.67 8.73 -26.24
C ASN A 518 17.77 8.94 -25.01
N GLY A 519 18.37 9.19 -23.85
CA GLY A 519 17.61 9.40 -22.61
C GLY A 519 17.16 10.83 -22.32
N GLY A 520 17.52 11.80 -23.17
CA GLY A 520 16.94 13.15 -23.13
C GLY A 520 17.36 14.08 -21.98
N SER A 521 18.21 13.64 -21.04
CA SER A 521 18.70 14.50 -19.96
C SER A 521 19.41 15.74 -20.50
N THR A 522 19.13 16.88 -19.88
CA THR A 522 19.80 18.15 -20.19
C THR A 522 21.16 18.27 -19.52
N ASP A 523 21.34 17.60 -18.38
CA ASP A 523 22.53 17.69 -17.55
C ASP A 523 23.60 16.70 -18.02
N LEU A 524 23.20 15.46 -18.32
CA LEU A 524 24.07 14.46 -18.93
C LEU A 524 23.52 14.00 -20.28
N LYS A 525 23.86 14.74 -21.33
CA LYS A 525 23.34 14.55 -22.69
C LYS A 525 23.38 13.09 -23.15
N GLY A 526 22.25 12.59 -23.62
CA GLY A 526 22.06 11.22 -24.10
C GLY A 526 21.62 10.23 -23.03
N TRP A 527 21.68 10.60 -21.74
CA TRP A 527 21.31 9.74 -20.62
C TRP A 527 19.90 10.04 -20.15
N PHE A 528 19.26 9.07 -19.50
CA PHE A 528 17.99 9.23 -18.78
C PHE A 528 18.26 9.75 -17.37
N GLU A 529 17.37 10.59 -16.86
CA GLU A 529 17.31 10.92 -15.43
C GLU A 529 16.46 9.89 -14.70
N VAL A 530 17.03 9.29 -13.66
CA VAL A 530 16.42 8.20 -12.91
C VAL A 530 15.99 8.71 -11.54
N SER A 531 14.72 8.48 -11.22
CA SER A 531 14.12 8.84 -9.94
C SER A 531 14.31 7.76 -8.87
N SER A 532 14.43 6.49 -9.27
CA SER A 532 14.71 5.39 -8.35
C SER A 532 15.40 4.23 -9.05
N VAL A 533 16.20 3.48 -8.30
CA VAL A 533 16.80 2.21 -8.70
C VAL A 533 16.60 1.17 -7.60
N ASN A 534 16.31 -0.07 -7.98
CA ASN A 534 16.30 -1.22 -7.09
C ASN A 534 16.95 -2.42 -7.77
N PHE A 535 17.83 -3.12 -7.06
CA PHE A 535 18.30 -4.45 -7.45
C PHE A 535 18.79 -5.19 -6.22
N GLY A 536 19.05 -6.49 -6.33
CA GLY A 536 19.54 -7.27 -5.20
C GLY A 536 20.28 -8.51 -5.64
N SER A 537 20.88 -9.16 -4.66
CA SER A 537 21.44 -10.49 -4.78
C SER A 537 21.09 -11.32 -3.56
N ALA A 538 20.94 -12.62 -3.74
CA ALA A 538 20.61 -13.52 -2.65
C ALA A 538 21.36 -14.84 -2.81
N LEU A 539 21.70 -15.44 -1.67
CA LEU A 539 22.22 -16.80 -1.59
C LEU A 539 21.16 -17.64 -0.90
N ALA A 540 20.60 -18.62 -1.62
CA ALA A 540 19.75 -19.60 -0.97
C ALA A 540 20.61 -20.54 -0.13
N VAL A 541 20.28 -20.72 1.14
CA VAL A 541 21.02 -21.61 2.04
C VAL A 541 20.20 -22.86 2.30
N ALA A 542 20.75 -24.04 1.97
CA ALA A 542 20.12 -25.32 2.26
C ALA A 542 21.06 -26.18 3.11
N ASN A 543 20.61 -26.56 4.32
CA ASN A 543 21.41 -27.34 5.28
C ASN A 543 22.80 -26.75 5.58
N GLY A 544 22.90 -25.41 5.70
CA GLY A 544 24.17 -24.73 5.96
C GLY A 544 25.12 -24.65 4.76
N VAL A 545 24.68 -25.09 3.56
CA VAL A 545 25.46 -24.97 2.33
C VAL A 545 24.84 -23.87 1.46
N PRO A 546 25.58 -22.80 1.13
CA PRO A 546 25.09 -21.76 0.23
C PRO A 546 24.96 -22.32 -1.20
N SER A 547 23.89 -21.92 -1.87
CA SER A 547 23.75 -22.06 -3.33
C SER A 547 24.69 -21.09 -4.03
N LYS A 548 24.69 -21.14 -5.36
CA LYS A 548 25.25 -20.05 -6.16
C LYS A 548 24.45 -18.76 -5.93
N PRO A 549 25.08 -17.59 -6.05
CA PRO A 549 24.39 -16.30 -5.95
C PRO A 549 23.33 -16.19 -7.05
N SER A 550 22.17 -15.68 -6.67
CA SER A 550 21.17 -15.18 -7.60
C SER A 550 21.23 -13.66 -7.59
N PHE A 551 21.10 -13.04 -8.76
CA PHE A 551 20.98 -11.60 -8.91
C PHE A 551 19.58 -11.31 -9.44
N SER A 552 18.88 -10.35 -8.84
CA SER A 552 17.59 -9.89 -9.36
C SER A 552 17.80 -9.11 -10.65
N GLU A 553 16.70 -8.80 -11.33
CA GLU A 553 16.73 -7.77 -12.36
C GLU A 553 17.01 -6.41 -11.74
N ILE A 554 17.52 -5.48 -12.54
CA ILE A 554 17.65 -4.06 -12.15
C ILE A 554 16.40 -3.34 -12.58
N VAL A 555 15.69 -2.77 -11.61
CA VAL A 555 14.48 -1.98 -11.84
C VAL A 555 14.82 -0.52 -11.66
N VAL A 556 14.46 0.31 -12.63
CA VAL A 556 14.63 1.77 -12.58
C VAL A 556 13.30 2.45 -12.84
N SER A 557 13.13 3.66 -12.29
CA SER A 557 11.99 4.54 -12.60
C SER A 557 12.50 5.87 -13.11
N MET A 558 11.91 6.38 -14.19
CA MET A 558 12.32 7.61 -14.87
C MET A 558 11.11 8.41 -15.36
N ASN A 559 11.33 9.68 -15.69
CA ASN A 559 10.31 10.52 -16.30
C ASN A 559 10.30 10.35 -17.82
N GLY A 560 9.12 10.54 -18.39
CA GLY A 560 8.85 10.47 -19.81
C GLY A 560 8.66 9.04 -20.33
N VAL A 561 8.29 8.97 -21.61
CA VAL A 561 7.98 7.73 -22.34
C VAL A 561 8.85 7.64 -23.58
N THR A 562 9.41 6.46 -23.83
CA THR A 562 10.30 6.22 -24.97
C THR A 562 9.75 5.06 -25.81
N PRO A 563 8.98 5.34 -26.88
CA PRO A 563 8.45 4.29 -27.76
C PRO A 563 9.52 3.32 -28.29
N GLU A 564 10.75 3.79 -28.50
CA GLU A 564 11.88 2.97 -28.94
C GLU A 564 12.18 1.79 -27.99
N LEU A 565 12.02 1.95 -26.66
CA LEU A 565 12.26 0.86 -25.70
C LEU A 565 11.26 -0.29 -25.85
N PHE A 566 10.01 -0.01 -26.23
CA PHE A 566 9.04 -1.03 -26.57
C PHE A 566 9.43 -1.82 -27.83
N SER A 567 10.13 -1.20 -28.80
CA SER A 567 10.62 -1.93 -29.99
C SER A 567 11.66 -2.98 -29.58
N TYR A 568 12.63 -2.61 -28.73
CA TYR A 568 13.61 -3.57 -28.20
C TYR A 568 12.96 -4.69 -27.39
N LEU A 569 12.01 -4.35 -26.51
CA LEU A 569 11.24 -5.33 -25.73
C LEU A 569 10.45 -6.29 -26.64
N ALA A 570 9.78 -5.75 -27.66
CA ALA A 570 8.92 -6.53 -28.53
C ALA A 570 9.69 -7.39 -29.55
N ALA A 571 10.87 -6.95 -29.97
CA ALA A 571 11.80 -7.74 -30.77
C ALA A 571 12.49 -8.84 -29.95
N GLY A 572 12.62 -8.64 -28.63
CA GLY A 572 13.43 -9.50 -27.76
C GLY A 572 14.94 -9.33 -28.02
N ASP A 573 15.34 -8.18 -28.58
CA ASP A 573 16.72 -7.87 -28.88
C ASP A 573 17.46 -7.43 -27.61
N ALA A 574 18.69 -7.92 -27.44
CA ALA A 574 19.55 -7.52 -26.34
C ALA A 574 20.35 -6.25 -26.69
N PHE A 575 20.50 -5.36 -25.72
CA PHE A 575 21.51 -4.31 -25.74
C PHE A 575 22.86 -4.90 -25.36
N ASP A 576 23.92 -4.44 -26.03
CA ASP A 576 25.29 -4.85 -25.69
C ASP A 576 25.65 -4.37 -24.27
N ALA A 577 25.24 -3.14 -23.92
CA ALA A 577 25.53 -2.54 -22.62
C ALA A 577 24.44 -1.60 -22.09
N VAL A 578 24.28 -1.59 -20.77
CA VAL A 578 23.52 -0.58 -20.02
C VAL A 578 24.36 -0.10 -18.85
N ARG A 579 24.29 1.20 -18.52
CA ARG A 579 25.09 1.80 -17.45
C ARG A 579 24.27 2.76 -16.60
N LEU A 580 24.32 2.58 -15.29
CA LEU A 580 23.69 3.47 -14.30
C LEU A 580 24.76 4.15 -13.46
N GLN A 581 24.64 5.46 -13.26
CA GLN A 581 25.55 6.25 -12.43
C GLN A 581 24.78 6.99 -11.34
N GLY A 582 25.24 6.87 -10.09
CA GLY A 582 24.89 7.78 -9.01
C GLY A 582 25.93 8.89 -8.91
N VAL A 583 25.49 10.14 -9.01
CA VAL A 583 26.34 11.34 -9.06
C VAL A 583 26.08 12.24 -7.87
N GLY A 584 27.14 12.62 -7.15
CA GLY A 584 27.09 13.53 -6.02
C GLY A 584 26.99 15.00 -6.43
N ALA A 585 26.90 15.88 -5.43
CA ALA A 585 26.62 17.31 -5.61
C ALA A 585 27.62 18.07 -6.50
N ASN A 586 28.87 17.60 -6.58
CA ASN A 586 29.92 18.25 -7.37
C ASN A 586 30.16 17.55 -8.71
N GLY A 587 29.28 16.63 -9.11
CA GLY A 587 29.41 15.86 -10.35
C GLY A 587 30.32 14.64 -10.25
N GLU A 588 30.79 14.29 -9.04
CA GLU A 588 31.57 13.08 -8.80
C GLU A 588 30.70 11.82 -8.88
N VAL A 589 31.21 10.75 -9.49
CA VAL A 589 30.51 9.47 -9.55
C VAL A 589 30.72 8.74 -8.22
N VAL A 590 29.64 8.56 -7.46
CA VAL A 590 29.63 7.83 -6.17
C VAL A 590 29.57 6.33 -6.41
N TYR A 591 28.78 5.90 -7.40
CA TYR A 591 28.80 4.53 -7.89
C TYR A 591 28.42 4.44 -9.38
N ASP A 592 28.92 3.40 -10.04
CA ASP A 592 28.77 3.11 -11.46
C ASP A 592 28.42 1.62 -11.63
N VAL A 593 27.18 1.33 -12.04
CA VAL A 593 26.71 -0.02 -12.34
C VAL A 593 26.75 -0.22 -13.85
N ARG A 594 27.37 -1.30 -14.30
CA ARG A 594 27.48 -1.69 -15.71
C ARG A 594 26.85 -3.04 -15.92
N LEU A 595 26.07 -3.16 -16.97
CA LEU A 595 25.39 -4.39 -17.36
C LEU A 595 25.80 -4.72 -18.79
N GLY A 596 26.08 -5.99 -19.05
CA GLY A 596 26.37 -6.49 -20.39
C GLY A 596 25.40 -7.60 -20.80
N ASP A 597 25.11 -7.65 -22.10
CA ASP A 597 24.10 -8.53 -22.72
C ASP A 597 22.74 -8.39 -22.01
N VAL A 598 22.09 -7.25 -22.24
CA VAL A 598 20.96 -6.77 -21.45
C VAL A 598 19.65 -6.88 -22.23
N LEU A 599 18.64 -7.50 -21.65
CA LEU A 599 17.27 -7.53 -22.18
C LEU A 599 16.37 -6.63 -21.33
N VAL A 600 15.47 -5.88 -21.97
CA VAL A 600 14.35 -5.24 -21.26
C VAL A 600 13.34 -6.33 -20.93
N SER A 601 13.28 -6.75 -19.67
CA SER A 601 12.36 -7.80 -19.21
C SER A 601 10.98 -7.24 -18.89
N GLY A 602 10.87 -5.95 -18.60
CA GLY A 602 9.61 -5.29 -18.30
C GLY A 602 9.68 -3.78 -18.48
N GLU A 603 8.57 -3.21 -18.94
CA GLU A 603 8.34 -1.77 -19.05
C GLU A 603 6.91 -1.48 -18.58
N SER A 604 6.73 -0.47 -17.74
CA SER A 604 5.40 0.00 -17.34
C SER A 604 5.35 1.51 -17.37
N ILE A 605 4.26 2.03 -17.93
CA ILE A 605 3.98 3.45 -18.07
C ILE A 605 2.81 3.78 -17.16
N SER A 606 2.95 4.88 -16.42
CA SER A 606 1.84 5.53 -15.72
C SER A 606 1.85 7.02 -15.99
N VAL A 607 0.67 7.57 -16.27
CA VAL A 607 0.52 8.99 -16.55
C VAL A 607 -0.74 9.49 -15.84
N ASN A 608 -0.63 10.61 -15.14
CA ASN A 608 -1.74 11.29 -14.48
C ASN A 608 -1.88 12.71 -15.03
N VAL A 609 -3.12 13.23 -15.07
CA VAL A 609 -3.39 14.63 -15.43
C VAL A 609 -2.60 15.55 -14.50
N GLY A 610 -1.93 16.54 -15.11
CA GLY A 610 -1.11 17.53 -14.42
C GLY A 610 0.31 17.07 -14.07
N ALA A 611 0.71 15.85 -14.45
CA ALA A 611 2.04 15.31 -14.19
C ALA A 611 2.76 14.89 -15.49
N SER A 612 4.08 14.82 -15.43
CA SER A 612 4.88 14.16 -16.46
C SER A 612 4.64 12.64 -16.45
N PRO A 613 4.67 11.97 -17.61
CA PRO A 613 4.66 10.52 -17.68
C PRO A 613 5.79 9.91 -16.84
N ARG A 614 5.53 8.74 -16.26
CA ARG A 614 6.53 7.95 -15.53
C ARG A 614 6.64 6.57 -16.15
N THR A 615 7.88 6.15 -16.38
CA THR A 615 8.22 4.82 -16.90
C THR A 615 9.04 4.07 -15.88
N SER A 616 8.68 2.82 -15.59
CA SER A 616 9.52 1.88 -14.86
C SER A 616 10.01 0.79 -15.79
N LEU A 617 11.33 0.57 -15.81
CA LEU A 617 11.99 -0.45 -16.63
C LEU A 617 12.64 -1.51 -15.75
N SER A 618 12.60 -2.75 -16.21
CA SER A 618 13.32 -3.87 -15.62
C SER A 618 14.31 -4.43 -16.64
N PHE A 619 15.55 -4.63 -16.20
CA PHE A 619 16.65 -5.15 -17.02
C PHE A 619 17.08 -6.52 -16.51
N ASN A 620 17.05 -7.51 -17.40
CA ASN A 620 17.76 -8.76 -17.23
C ASN A 620 19.12 -8.66 -17.92
N TYR A 621 20.17 -9.27 -17.38
CA TYR A 621 21.54 -9.10 -17.89
C TYR A 621 22.38 -10.37 -17.66
N GLN A 622 23.40 -10.58 -18.49
CA GLN A 622 24.35 -11.69 -18.29
C GLN A 622 25.49 -11.31 -17.36
N THR A 623 26.04 -10.10 -17.53
CA THR A 623 27.13 -9.61 -16.71
C THR A 623 26.72 -8.36 -15.94
N ILE A 624 27.21 -8.23 -14.71
CA ILE A 624 27.03 -7.06 -13.87
C ILE A 624 28.37 -6.61 -13.30
N GLY A 625 28.61 -5.31 -13.30
CA GLY A 625 29.72 -4.66 -12.65
C GLY A 625 29.20 -3.56 -11.73
N VAL A 626 29.73 -3.48 -10.51
CA VAL A 626 29.44 -2.41 -9.56
C VAL A 626 30.77 -1.79 -9.15
N ILE A 627 30.94 -0.51 -9.44
CA ILE A 627 32.19 0.22 -9.24
C ILE A 627 31.90 1.40 -8.33
N THR A 628 32.73 1.58 -7.31
CA THR A 628 32.77 2.78 -6.46
C THR A 628 34.18 3.39 -6.52
N PRO A 629 34.40 4.60 -5.99
CA PRO A 629 35.75 5.16 -5.85
C PRO A 629 36.72 4.28 -5.05
N GLU A 630 36.19 3.46 -4.14
CA GLU A 630 36.98 2.71 -3.16
C GLU A 630 37.22 1.25 -3.57
N SER A 631 36.27 0.62 -4.28
CA SER A 631 36.35 -0.79 -4.69
C SER A 631 35.50 -1.08 -5.94
N SER A 632 35.64 -2.27 -6.50
CA SER A 632 34.90 -2.68 -7.69
C SER A 632 34.66 -4.18 -7.72
N PHE A 633 33.50 -4.58 -8.22
CA PHE A 633 33.07 -5.97 -8.32
C PHE A 633 32.46 -6.20 -9.70
N GLY A 634 32.73 -7.37 -10.29
CA GLY A 634 32.07 -7.82 -11.50
C GLY A 634 31.71 -9.29 -11.41
N TYR A 635 30.60 -9.68 -12.03
CA TYR A 635 30.13 -11.06 -12.09
C TYR A 635 29.52 -11.40 -13.45
N ASP A 636 29.85 -12.59 -13.93
CA ASP A 636 29.27 -13.21 -15.11
C ASP A 636 28.34 -14.34 -14.66
N ARG A 637 27.04 -14.20 -14.93
CA ARG A 637 26.00 -15.16 -14.55
C ARG A 637 26.02 -16.42 -15.42
N GLN A 638 26.56 -16.33 -16.63
CA GLN A 638 26.66 -17.46 -17.55
C GLN A 638 27.82 -18.39 -17.15
N THR A 639 28.98 -17.81 -16.83
CA THR A 639 30.15 -18.60 -16.38
C THR A 639 30.23 -18.78 -14.87
N GLU A 640 29.37 -18.09 -14.13
CA GLU A 640 29.24 -18.07 -12.67
C GLU A 640 30.54 -17.69 -11.96
N LYS A 641 31.22 -16.66 -12.49
CA LYS A 641 32.53 -16.23 -12.03
C LYS A 641 32.61 -14.73 -11.83
N THR A 642 33.47 -14.34 -10.90
CA THR A 642 33.89 -12.95 -10.77
C THR A 642 34.71 -12.54 -12.00
N ILE A 643 34.48 -11.31 -12.47
CA ILE A 643 35.16 -10.70 -13.61
C ILE A 643 35.61 -9.28 -13.23
N ASP A 644 36.53 -8.71 -14.00
CA ASP A 644 36.86 -7.29 -13.88
C ASP A 644 35.71 -6.47 -14.51
N PRO A 645 34.99 -5.63 -13.74
CA PRO A 645 33.86 -4.86 -14.28
C PRO A 645 34.29 -3.84 -15.35
N ALA A 646 35.58 -3.54 -15.49
CA ALA A 646 36.09 -2.73 -16.60
C ALA A 646 36.05 -3.44 -17.96
N THR A 647 35.84 -4.77 -18.00
CA THR A 647 35.71 -5.53 -19.25
C THR A 647 34.29 -5.55 -19.81
N ILE A 648 33.30 -5.05 -19.05
CA ILE A 648 31.94 -4.87 -19.54
C ILE A 648 31.94 -3.63 -20.43
N ASP A 649 31.39 -3.77 -21.64
CA ASP A 649 31.33 -2.68 -22.62
C ASP A 649 30.53 -1.49 -22.07
N LEU A 650 30.84 -0.29 -22.59
CA LEU A 650 30.13 0.93 -22.22
C LEU A 650 29.07 1.24 -23.28
N PRO A 651 27.86 1.66 -22.89
CA PRO A 651 26.85 2.06 -23.86
C PRO A 651 27.30 3.29 -24.64
N THR A 652 26.87 3.36 -25.89
CA THR A 652 26.94 4.54 -26.75
C THR A 652 25.54 5.14 -26.84
N PRO A 653 25.22 6.19 -26.04
CA PRO A 653 23.87 6.75 -26.03
C PRO A 653 23.44 7.27 -27.40
N GLY A 654 22.15 7.14 -27.67
CA GLY A 654 21.50 7.72 -28.85
C GLY A 654 21.59 9.24 -28.87
N THR A 655 21.41 9.83 -30.06
CA THR A 655 21.52 11.31 -30.25
C THR A 655 20.24 11.98 -30.73
N SER A 656 19.17 11.22 -30.95
CA SER A 656 17.86 11.67 -31.44
C SER A 656 16.74 10.91 -30.74
N GLY A 657 15.52 11.46 -30.68
CA GLY A 657 14.35 10.71 -30.18
C GLY A 657 14.29 10.52 -28.67
N GLY A 658 14.59 11.55 -27.87
CA GLY A 658 14.57 11.45 -26.40
C GLY A 658 13.17 11.13 -25.84
N PRO A 659 13.08 10.74 -24.55
CA PRO A 659 11.79 10.51 -23.89
C PRO A 659 10.93 11.76 -23.92
N GLU A 660 9.65 11.58 -24.22
CA GLU A 660 8.67 12.65 -24.12
C GLU A 660 8.23 12.79 -22.66
N ALA A 661 8.69 13.87 -22.02
CA ALA A 661 8.52 14.11 -20.59
C ALA A 661 7.62 15.32 -20.28
N ALA A 662 7.01 15.95 -21.29
CA ALA A 662 6.13 17.08 -21.05
C ALA A 662 4.93 16.66 -20.17
N PRO A 663 4.51 17.50 -19.20
CA PRO A 663 3.32 17.24 -18.43
C PRO A 663 2.07 17.15 -19.31
N VAL A 664 1.24 16.13 -19.06
CA VAL A 664 -0.05 15.98 -19.73
C VAL A 664 -1.09 16.79 -18.96
N ALA A 665 -1.63 17.84 -19.57
CA ALA A 665 -2.64 18.69 -18.95
C ALA A 665 -4.05 18.11 -19.07
N HIS A 666 -4.34 17.41 -20.17
CA HIS A 666 -5.62 16.76 -20.41
C HIS A 666 -5.43 15.48 -21.21
N PHE A 667 -6.32 14.52 -20.99
CA PHE A 667 -6.42 13.34 -21.82
C PHE A 667 -7.80 13.24 -22.46
N TYR A 668 -7.84 12.79 -23.71
CA TYR A 668 -9.06 12.52 -24.44
C TYR A 668 -9.06 11.10 -24.96
N LEU A 669 -10.12 10.36 -24.62
CA LEU A 669 -10.36 9.00 -25.09
C LEU A 669 -11.48 9.03 -26.14
N ALA A 670 -11.17 8.57 -27.35
CA ALA A 670 -12.13 8.29 -28.41
C ALA A 670 -12.39 6.79 -28.47
N VAL A 671 -13.67 6.39 -28.49
CA VAL A 671 -14.08 4.98 -28.59
C VAL A 671 -15.00 4.83 -29.79
N GLU A 672 -14.67 3.93 -30.70
CA GLU A 672 -15.44 3.78 -31.93
C GLU A 672 -16.90 3.40 -31.67
N GLY A 673 -17.81 4.16 -32.29
CA GLY A 673 -19.25 3.96 -32.16
C GLY A 673 -19.82 4.31 -30.78
N VAL A 674 -19.06 4.97 -29.90
CA VAL A 674 -19.52 5.42 -28.58
C VAL A 674 -19.22 6.90 -28.39
N GLN A 675 -20.27 7.69 -28.11
CA GLN A 675 -20.13 9.12 -27.88
C GLN A 675 -19.72 9.43 -26.44
N GLY A 676 -18.63 10.16 -26.28
CA GLY A 676 -18.17 10.67 -24.99
C GLY A 676 -18.80 11.99 -24.56
N GLY A 677 -18.76 12.23 -23.25
CA GLY A 677 -19.43 13.35 -22.58
C GLY A 677 -18.55 14.55 -22.23
N SER A 678 -17.31 14.64 -22.76
CA SER A 678 -16.40 15.76 -22.45
C SER A 678 -17.05 17.10 -22.77
N SER A 679 -16.83 18.06 -21.87
CA SER A 679 -17.30 19.43 -22.03
C SER A 679 -16.41 20.27 -22.96
N ALA A 680 -15.14 19.88 -23.07
CA ALA A 680 -14.16 20.52 -23.93
C ALA A 680 -14.19 20.00 -25.37
N PHE A 681 -14.37 18.68 -25.56
CA PHE A 681 -14.40 18.04 -26.88
C PHE A 681 -15.58 17.08 -27.00
N LYS A 682 -16.65 17.55 -27.64
CA LYS A 682 -17.89 16.78 -27.82
C LYS A 682 -17.61 15.46 -28.53
N GLY A 683 -18.12 14.37 -27.98
CA GLY A 683 -17.94 13.02 -28.52
C GLY A 683 -16.74 12.26 -27.95
N LEU A 684 -15.87 12.91 -27.16
CA LEU A 684 -14.74 12.28 -26.48
C LEU A 684 -14.97 12.15 -24.98
N PHE A 685 -14.24 11.24 -24.32
CA PHE A 685 -14.20 11.11 -22.87
C PHE A 685 -12.97 11.81 -22.30
N GLU A 686 -13.11 12.43 -21.14
CA GLU A 686 -11.95 12.89 -20.35
C GLU A 686 -11.51 11.79 -19.40
N ILE A 687 -10.20 11.52 -19.37
CA ILE A 687 -9.59 10.58 -18.40
C ILE A 687 -8.61 11.32 -17.50
N ASP A 688 -8.46 10.83 -16.28
CA ASP A 688 -7.54 11.36 -15.27
C ASP A 688 -6.18 10.66 -15.28
N SER A 689 -6.18 9.38 -15.65
CA SER A 689 -5.00 8.54 -15.59
C SER A 689 -5.00 7.50 -16.69
N LEU A 690 -3.81 7.13 -17.13
CA LEU A 690 -3.51 6.04 -18.06
C LEU A 690 -2.40 5.17 -17.47
N GLN A 691 -2.57 3.85 -17.52
CA GLN A 691 -1.55 2.88 -17.12
C GLN A 691 -1.55 1.65 -18.03
N PHE A 692 -0.37 1.23 -18.45
CA PHE A 692 -0.14 -0.04 -19.17
C PHE A 692 1.33 -0.44 -19.08
N GLY A 693 1.64 -1.66 -19.48
CA GLY A 693 3.03 -2.13 -19.56
C GLY A 693 3.18 -3.32 -20.49
N ALA A 694 4.43 -3.69 -20.70
CA ALA A 694 4.82 -4.88 -21.45
C ALA A 694 5.98 -5.59 -20.73
N GLY A 695 6.20 -6.86 -21.05
CA GLY A 695 7.34 -7.60 -20.53
C GLY A 695 7.60 -8.88 -21.31
N VAL A 696 8.81 -9.41 -21.16
CA VAL A 696 9.22 -10.72 -21.66
C VAL A 696 9.72 -11.55 -20.48
N GLY A 697 9.31 -12.81 -20.43
CA GLY A 697 9.91 -13.76 -19.50
C GLY A 697 11.31 -14.12 -19.99
N VAL A 698 12.33 -13.98 -19.14
CA VAL A 698 13.71 -14.37 -19.48
C VAL A 698 14.05 -15.68 -18.77
N SER A 699 14.46 -16.69 -19.54
CA SER A 699 14.86 -17.98 -18.99
C SER A 699 16.22 -17.91 -18.27
N SER A 700 16.54 -18.93 -17.47
CA SER A 700 17.85 -19.02 -16.80
C SER A 700 19.04 -19.14 -17.76
N THR A 701 18.79 -19.40 -19.05
CA THR A 701 19.81 -19.43 -20.11
C THR A 701 19.89 -18.13 -20.91
N GLY A 702 19.13 -17.10 -20.54
CA GLY A 702 19.14 -15.79 -21.20
C GLY A 702 18.24 -15.70 -22.43
N GLU A 703 17.36 -16.66 -22.68
CA GLU A 703 16.44 -16.61 -23.81
C GLU A 703 15.15 -15.86 -23.41
N ALA A 704 14.76 -14.87 -24.21
CA ALA A 704 13.51 -14.13 -24.04
C ALA A 704 12.30 -14.94 -24.56
N SER A 705 11.17 -14.84 -23.86
CA SER A 705 9.87 -15.29 -24.37
C SER A 705 9.32 -14.29 -25.39
N ASN A 706 8.18 -14.64 -26.01
CA ASN A 706 7.38 -13.64 -26.73
C ASN A 706 6.95 -12.52 -25.76
N PRO A 707 6.83 -11.27 -26.26
CA PRO A 707 6.35 -10.16 -25.45
C PRO A 707 4.91 -10.37 -25.02
N SER A 708 4.62 -9.96 -23.79
CA SER A 708 3.29 -9.91 -23.21
C SER A 708 2.97 -8.47 -22.87
N PHE A 709 1.82 -7.98 -23.31
CA PHE A 709 1.32 -6.64 -22.98
C PHE A 709 0.19 -6.77 -21.96
N SER A 710 0.14 -5.86 -20.99
CA SER A 710 -0.98 -5.77 -20.05
C SER A 710 -2.21 -5.18 -20.74
N ASP A 711 -3.38 -5.35 -20.13
CA ASP A 711 -4.53 -4.51 -20.46
C ASP A 711 -4.18 -3.03 -20.20
N ILE A 712 -4.75 -2.14 -20.99
CA ILE A 712 -4.66 -0.69 -20.77
C ILE A 712 -5.76 -0.29 -19.80
N THR A 713 -5.38 0.33 -18.69
CA THR A 713 -6.33 0.82 -17.69
C THR A 713 -6.37 2.34 -17.71
N VAL A 714 -7.59 2.89 -17.73
CA VAL A 714 -7.84 4.33 -17.64
C VAL A 714 -8.87 4.65 -16.56
N THR A 715 -8.80 5.85 -16.00
CA THR A 715 -9.82 6.38 -15.10
C THR A 715 -10.57 7.48 -15.81
N LEU A 716 -11.86 7.29 -16.12
CA LEU A 716 -12.74 8.30 -16.69
C LEU A 716 -13.33 9.20 -15.61
N GLN A 717 -13.54 10.46 -15.98
CA GLN A 717 -14.46 11.35 -15.28
C GLN A 717 -15.90 11.03 -15.70
N GLY A 718 -16.75 10.62 -14.76
CA GLY A 718 -18.15 10.23 -15.00
C GLY A 718 -18.36 8.76 -15.36
N LEU A 719 -19.58 8.45 -15.86
CA LEU A 719 -20.00 7.10 -16.28
C LEU A 719 -20.57 7.12 -17.69
N SER A 720 -20.38 6.02 -18.42
CA SER A 720 -20.98 5.79 -19.74
C SER A 720 -21.77 4.49 -19.77
N PRO A 721 -23.13 4.53 -19.79
CA PRO A 721 -23.96 3.34 -19.97
C PRO A 721 -23.60 2.53 -21.21
N ALA A 722 -23.26 3.21 -22.32
CA ALA A 722 -22.86 2.55 -23.56
C ALA A 722 -21.58 1.70 -23.42
N LEU A 723 -20.63 2.11 -22.57
CA LEU A 723 -19.42 1.31 -22.29
C LEU A 723 -19.74 0.11 -21.40
N PHE A 724 -20.69 0.23 -20.46
CA PHE A 724 -21.21 -0.92 -19.69
C PHE A 724 -21.96 -1.91 -20.59
N GLU A 725 -22.73 -1.43 -21.57
CA GLU A 725 -23.41 -2.28 -22.55
C GLU A 725 -22.42 -3.05 -23.42
N ARG A 726 -21.35 -2.40 -23.90
CA ARG A 726 -20.29 -3.05 -24.68
C ARG A 726 -19.56 -4.14 -23.88
N LEU A 727 -19.24 -3.86 -22.61
CA LEU A 727 -18.69 -4.87 -21.70
C LEU A 727 -19.65 -6.05 -21.50
N ALA A 728 -20.92 -5.77 -21.16
CA ALA A 728 -21.91 -6.82 -20.90
C ALA A 728 -22.20 -7.69 -22.14
N GLY A 729 -22.15 -7.11 -23.34
CA GLY A 729 -22.31 -7.84 -24.59
C GLY A 729 -21.07 -8.60 -25.06
N GLY A 730 -19.89 -8.34 -24.47
CA GLY A 730 -18.62 -8.93 -24.90
C GLY A 730 -18.25 -8.62 -26.36
N VAL A 731 -18.69 -7.48 -26.87
CA VAL A 731 -18.56 -7.10 -28.28
C VAL A 731 -17.23 -6.37 -28.50
N SER A 732 -16.47 -6.76 -29.51
CA SER A 732 -15.23 -6.07 -29.90
C SER A 732 -15.53 -4.66 -30.45
N ILE A 733 -14.61 -3.74 -30.17
CA ILE A 733 -14.58 -2.37 -30.64
C ILE A 733 -13.43 -2.30 -31.65
N ASP A 734 -13.71 -1.85 -32.87
CA ASP A 734 -12.75 -1.89 -33.96
C ASP A 734 -11.51 -1.04 -33.63
N SER A 735 -11.69 0.18 -33.11
CA SER A 735 -10.58 1.04 -32.66
C SER A 735 -10.85 1.91 -31.42
N ILE A 736 -9.79 2.22 -30.69
CA ILE A 736 -9.75 3.21 -29.61
C ILE A 736 -8.53 4.11 -29.80
N ARG A 737 -8.67 5.40 -29.49
CA ARG A 737 -7.57 6.37 -29.46
C ARG A 737 -7.55 7.12 -28.14
N ILE A 738 -6.38 7.26 -27.53
CA ILE A 738 -6.16 8.04 -26.31
C ILE A 738 -5.09 9.08 -26.58
N GLU A 739 -5.46 10.35 -26.47
CA GLU A 739 -4.57 11.48 -26.77
C GLU A 739 -4.31 12.29 -25.49
N GLY A 740 -3.04 12.51 -25.16
CA GLY A 740 -2.65 13.45 -24.11
C GLY A 740 -2.16 14.73 -24.71
N VAL A 741 -2.65 15.84 -24.19
CA VAL A 741 -2.26 17.16 -24.64
C VAL A 741 -1.62 17.97 -23.52
N SER A 742 -0.64 18.78 -23.88
CA SER A 742 -0.02 19.76 -22.98
C SER A 742 -1.01 20.89 -22.65
N ALA A 743 -0.64 21.77 -21.73
CA ALA A 743 -1.45 22.96 -21.40
C ALA A 743 -1.66 23.91 -22.61
N ASN A 744 -0.81 23.80 -23.64
CA ASN A 744 -0.92 24.57 -24.88
C ASN A 744 -1.76 23.86 -25.96
N GLY A 745 -2.27 22.66 -25.68
CA GLY A 745 -3.03 21.84 -26.63
C GLY A 745 -2.16 21.07 -27.64
N GLU A 746 -0.85 20.96 -27.41
CA GLU A 746 0.04 20.14 -28.24
C GLU A 746 -0.05 18.68 -27.81
N VAL A 747 -0.11 17.74 -28.76
CA VAL A 747 -0.13 16.31 -28.47
C VAL A 747 1.22 15.88 -27.91
N VAL A 748 1.20 15.33 -26.70
CA VAL A 748 2.35 14.79 -25.97
C VAL A 748 2.41 13.27 -26.14
N TYR A 749 1.26 12.60 -26.18
CA TYR A 749 1.20 11.20 -26.60
C TYR A 749 -0.10 10.90 -27.34
N ASP A 750 -0.03 9.91 -28.23
CA ASP A 750 -1.16 9.35 -28.96
C ASP A 750 -1.05 7.81 -28.91
N LEU A 751 -1.95 7.19 -28.14
CA LEU A 751 -2.07 5.74 -27.97
C LEU A 751 -3.25 5.25 -28.82
N ARG A 752 -2.97 4.35 -29.75
CA ARG A 752 -3.93 3.77 -30.69
C ARG A 752 -4.07 2.29 -30.46
N LEU A 753 -5.29 1.80 -30.38
CA LEU A 753 -5.60 0.40 -30.16
C LEU A 753 -6.55 -0.09 -31.25
N GLY A 754 -6.30 -1.30 -31.74
CA GLY A 754 -7.16 -1.98 -32.70
C GLY A 754 -7.64 -3.32 -32.18
N GLU A 755 -8.84 -3.72 -32.61
CA GLU A 755 -9.51 -4.96 -32.20
C GLU A 755 -9.63 -5.08 -30.67
N VAL A 756 -10.29 -4.09 -30.08
CA VAL A 756 -10.34 -3.86 -28.65
C VAL A 756 -11.51 -4.62 -28.01
N LEU A 757 -11.33 -5.07 -26.77
CA LEU A 757 -12.38 -5.57 -25.88
C LEU A 757 -12.31 -4.82 -24.56
N ILE A 758 -13.46 -4.39 -24.04
CA ILE A 758 -13.53 -3.90 -22.66
C ILE A 758 -13.48 -5.14 -21.76
N SER A 759 -12.39 -5.28 -21.01
CA SER A 759 -12.17 -6.41 -20.09
C SER A 759 -12.68 -6.11 -18.67
N GLY A 760 -12.80 -4.83 -18.32
CA GLY A 760 -13.32 -4.39 -17.02
C GLY A 760 -13.92 -2.98 -17.06
N ASN A 761 -14.96 -2.76 -16.26
CA ASN A 761 -15.54 -1.44 -16.00
C ASN A 761 -16.07 -1.40 -14.56
N SER A 762 -15.45 -0.55 -13.73
CA SER A 762 -15.80 -0.38 -12.33
C SER A 762 -16.15 1.09 -12.07
N ALA A 763 -17.27 1.33 -11.39
CA ALA A 763 -17.75 2.67 -11.04
C ALA A 763 -17.61 2.92 -9.53
N SER A 764 -17.18 4.11 -9.13
CA SER A 764 -17.08 4.51 -7.73
C SER A 764 -17.55 5.95 -7.52
N THR A 765 -18.04 6.23 -6.31
CA THR A 765 -18.35 7.58 -5.81
C THR A 765 -17.75 7.73 -4.42
N GLY A 766 -16.50 8.19 -4.34
CA GLY A 766 -15.80 8.44 -3.07
C GLY A 766 -16.24 9.73 -2.36
N GLY A 767 -17.54 10.03 -2.33
CA GLY A 767 -18.08 11.28 -1.77
C GLY A 767 -18.03 12.50 -2.70
N GLY A 768 -17.73 12.32 -3.99
CA GLY A 768 -17.75 13.33 -5.05
C GLY A 768 -18.49 12.85 -6.31
N ASP A 769 -18.18 13.43 -7.47
CA ASP A 769 -18.71 12.98 -8.77
C ASP A 769 -18.31 11.52 -9.06
N PHE A 770 -19.10 10.84 -9.90
CA PHE A 770 -18.79 9.48 -10.32
C PHE A 770 -17.47 9.43 -11.10
N SER A 771 -16.66 8.41 -10.85
CA SER A 771 -15.56 8.01 -11.74
C SER A 771 -15.72 6.55 -12.14
N SER A 772 -15.18 6.20 -13.32
CA SER A 772 -15.08 4.79 -13.72
C SER A 772 -13.67 4.40 -14.12
N SER A 773 -13.20 3.26 -13.62
CA SER A 773 -11.99 2.60 -14.09
C SER A 773 -12.35 1.61 -15.19
N LEU A 774 -11.77 1.80 -16.38
CA LEU A 774 -11.93 0.94 -17.55
C LEU A 774 -10.65 0.21 -17.86
N SER A 775 -10.76 -1.06 -18.23
CA SER A 775 -9.66 -1.88 -18.73
C SER A 775 -9.94 -2.37 -20.15
N PHE A 776 -8.94 -2.25 -21.02
CA PHE A 776 -9.01 -2.62 -22.43
C PHE A 776 -7.98 -3.70 -22.77
N ASN A 777 -8.44 -4.78 -23.37
CA ASN A 777 -7.59 -5.74 -24.09
C ASN A 777 -7.63 -5.44 -25.59
N TYR A 778 -6.58 -5.76 -26.35
CA TYR A 778 -6.42 -5.35 -27.75
C TYR A 778 -5.53 -6.32 -28.52
N GLN A 779 -5.61 -6.31 -29.85
CA GLN A 779 -4.68 -7.06 -30.72
C GLN A 779 -3.63 -6.17 -31.36
N LEU A 780 -3.95 -4.90 -31.58
CA LEU A 780 -3.02 -3.92 -32.15
C LEU A 780 -2.79 -2.79 -31.14
N ILE A 781 -1.54 -2.38 -30.98
CA ILE A 781 -1.15 -1.22 -30.16
C ILE A 781 -0.20 -0.33 -30.92
N GLY A 782 -0.39 0.98 -30.83
CA GLY A 782 0.50 1.99 -31.37
C GLY A 782 0.69 3.11 -30.36
N LEU A 783 1.94 3.42 -30.01
CA LEU A 783 2.32 4.49 -29.10
C LEU A 783 3.15 5.51 -29.86
N ILE A 784 2.67 6.74 -29.93
CA ILE A 784 3.29 7.83 -30.67
C ILE A 784 3.59 8.98 -29.73
N THR A 785 4.79 9.54 -29.84
CA THR A 785 5.21 10.79 -29.20
C THR A 785 5.73 11.75 -30.30
N PRO A 786 5.99 13.04 -30.00
CA PRO A 786 6.46 13.99 -31.01
C PRO A 786 7.75 13.56 -31.73
N ASP A 787 8.65 12.89 -31.01
CA ASP A 787 9.99 12.56 -31.49
C ASP A 787 10.20 11.05 -31.78
N SER A 788 9.23 10.18 -31.49
CA SER A 788 9.34 8.73 -31.70
C SER A 788 7.97 8.02 -31.81
N SER A 789 7.95 6.79 -32.31
CA SER A 789 6.72 6.00 -32.42
C SER A 789 7.01 4.50 -32.42
N PHE A 790 6.10 3.70 -31.88
CA PHE A 790 6.13 2.24 -31.83
C PHE A 790 4.76 1.67 -32.17
N GLY A 791 4.71 0.58 -32.92
CA GLY A 791 3.47 -0.16 -33.17
C GLY A 791 3.69 -1.66 -33.17
N TYR A 792 2.75 -2.43 -32.63
CA TYR A 792 2.86 -3.88 -32.55
C TYR A 792 1.52 -4.59 -32.78
N ASP A 793 1.60 -5.69 -33.52
CA ASP A 793 0.52 -6.64 -33.76
C ASP A 793 0.78 -7.88 -32.90
N LEU A 794 -0.03 -8.03 -31.84
CA LEU A 794 0.11 -9.10 -30.85
C LEU A 794 -0.28 -10.47 -31.44
N ALA A 795 -1.16 -10.50 -32.44
CA ALA A 795 -1.60 -11.74 -33.06
C ALA A 795 -0.54 -12.30 -34.02
N GLU A 796 0.14 -11.41 -34.75
CA GLU A 796 1.22 -11.78 -35.68
C GLU A 796 2.62 -11.74 -35.06
N LEU A 797 2.77 -11.20 -33.85
CA LEU A 797 4.03 -11.03 -33.14
C LEU A 797 5.05 -10.22 -33.95
N LYS A 798 4.62 -9.09 -34.51
CA LYS A 798 5.43 -8.25 -35.39
C LYS A 798 5.25 -6.76 -35.10
N GLU A 799 6.31 -5.99 -35.31
CA GLU A 799 6.23 -4.54 -35.35
C GLU A 799 5.44 -4.07 -36.58
N ILE A 800 4.63 -3.03 -36.40
CA ILE A 800 3.82 -2.39 -37.44
C ILE A 800 3.98 -0.87 -37.37
N ASP A 801 3.64 -0.19 -38.46
CA ASP A 801 3.50 1.27 -38.42
C ASP A 801 2.29 1.65 -37.53
N PRO A 802 2.47 2.37 -36.41
CA PRO A 802 1.34 2.72 -35.54
C PRO A 802 0.31 3.63 -36.22
N TYR A 803 0.68 4.31 -37.30
CA TYR A 803 -0.26 5.09 -38.11
C TYR A 803 -1.14 4.23 -39.03
N SER A 804 -0.85 2.94 -39.15
CA SER A 804 -1.70 1.98 -39.90
C SER A 804 -2.88 1.45 -39.09
N ILE A 805 -2.91 1.71 -37.77
CA ILE A 805 -4.05 1.39 -36.91
C ILE A 805 -5.13 2.44 -37.18
N ASP A 806 -6.31 1.98 -37.62
CA ASP A 806 -7.47 2.84 -37.80
C ASP A 806 -7.83 3.50 -36.46
N VAL A 807 -8.25 4.77 -36.52
CA VAL A 807 -8.66 5.53 -35.34
C VAL A 807 -10.08 6.04 -35.54
N PRO A 808 -10.86 6.21 -34.45
CA PRO A 808 -12.19 6.81 -34.56
C PRO A 808 -12.08 8.22 -35.19
N GLU A 809 -12.96 8.55 -36.14
CA GLU A 809 -13.03 9.92 -36.68
C GLU A 809 -13.35 10.92 -35.55
N THR A 810 -12.42 11.83 -35.26
CA THR A 810 -12.51 12.80 -34.15
C THR A 810 -12.77 14.24 -34.59
N ASP A 811 -12.82 14.50 -35.91
CA ASP A 811 -13.07 15.82 -36.52
C ASP A 811 -14.16 15.67 -37.59
N LEU A 812 -15.42 15.97 -37.24
CA LEU A 812 -16.54 15.93 -38.16
C LEU A 812 -16.65 17.25 -38.93
N PRO A 813 -16.99 17.21 -40.23
CA PRO A 813 -17.13 18.43 -41.01
C PRO A 813 -18.25 19.34 -40.46
N PRO A 814 -18.10 20.68 -40.56
CA PRO A 814 -19.13 21.61 -40.13
C PRO A 814 -20.45 21.38 -40.86
N VAL A 815 -21.55 21.35 -40.11
CA VAL A 815 -22.89 21.24 -40.67
C VAL A 815 -23.43 22.64 -40.93
N VAL A 816 -23.85 22.91 -42.17
CA VAL A 816 -24.40 24.22 -42.56
C VAL A 816 -25.84 24.06 -43.03
N VAL A 817 -26.76 24.83 -42.44
CA VAL A 817 -28.14 24.95 -42.92
C VAL A 817 -28.22 26.08 -43.94
N ALA A 818 -28.97 25.87 -45.02
CA ALA A 818 -29.22 26.91 -46.02
C ALA A 818 -29.84 28.15 -45.37
N LEU A 819 -29.25 29.31 -45.62
CA LEU A 819 -29.69 30.59 -45.08
C LEU A 819 -30.64 31.28 -46.06
N GLU A 820 -31.77 31.76 -45.55
CA GLU A 820 -32.72 32.58 -46.30
C GLU A 820 -32.85 33.95 -45.64
N ALA A 821 -32.68 35.02 -46.44
CA ALA A 821 -32.88 36.39 -46.00
C ALA A 821 -33.62 37.18 -47.08
N GLY A 822 -34.46 38.12 -46.65
CA GLY A 822 -35.28 38.92 -47.55
C GLY A 822 -35.28 40.39 -47.14
N VAL A 823 -35.47 41.26 -48.13
CA VAL A 823 -35.58 42.71 -47.97
C VAL A 823 -36.61 43.21 -49.00
N GLY A 824 -37.40 44.22 -48.64
CA GLY A 824 -38.32 44.86 -49.59
C GLY A 824 -37.58 45.72 -50.62
N GLU A 825 -38.26 46.07 -51.71
CA GLU A 825 -37.72 46.91 -52.81
C GLU A 825 -37.16 48.26 -52.33
N ASP A 826 -37.67 48.79 -51.21
CA ASP A 826 -37.22 50.04 -50.58
C ASP A 826 -36.42 49.84 -49.28
N GLY A 827 -36.01 48.60 -48.97
CA GLY A 827 -35.30 48.31 -47.74
C GLY A 827 -33.89 48.93 -47.71
N PRO A 828 -33.39 49.39 -46.54
CA PRO A 828 -32.17 50.18 -46.49
C PRO A 828 -30.88 49.40 -46.82
N SER A 829 -30.88 48.07 -46.66
CA SER A 829 -29.77 47.15 -47.00
C SER A 829 -30.17 45.68 -46.83
N LEU A 830 -29.50 44.76 -47.52
CA LEU A 830 -29.51 43.32 -47.21
C LEU A 830 -28.15 42.90 -46.66
N SER A 831 -28.13 42.30 -45.48
CA SER A 831 -26.93 41.69 -44.89
C SER A 831 -27.29 40.39 -44.19
N GLN A 832 -26.45 39.36 -44.36
CA GLN A 832 -26.61 38.05 -43.76
C GLN A 832 -25.26 37.56 -43.25
N ASP A 833 -25.23 37.09 -42.00
CA ASP A 833 -24.08 36.34 -41.48
C ASP A 833 -24.12 34.92 -42.05
N LEU A 834 -23.09 34.55 -42.80
CA LEU A 834 -22.97 33.25 -43.46
C LEU A 834 -22.69 32.11 -42.47
N LEU A 835 -22.25 32.42 -41.24
CA LEU A 835 -22.05 31.42 -40.19
C LEU A 835 -23.28 31.23 -39.30
N ALA A 836 -24.33 32.02 -39.45
CA ALA A 836 -25.50 32.00 -38.56
C ALA A 836 -26.27 30.65 -38.52
N GLY A 837 -26.08 29.79 -39.53
CA GLY A 837 -26.65 28.45 -39.62
C GLY A 837 -25.59 27.35 -39.70
N ALA A 838 -24.32 27.69 -39.43
CA ALA A 838 -23.21 26.75 -39.42
C ALA A 838 -22.94 26.31 -37.97
N ASN A 839 -22.80 25.01 -37.76
CA ASN A 839 -22.40 24.44 -36.49
C ASN A 839 -21.31 23.40 -36.73
N ASP A 840 -20.21 23.59 -36.04
CA ASP A 840 -19.15 22.59 -35.94
C ASP A 840 -19.54 21.58 -34.84
N PRO A 841 -19.63 20.28 -35.11
CA PRO A 841 -19.96 19.28 -34.10
C PRO A 841 -18.99 19.30 -32.90
N GLU A 842 -17.74 19.66 -33.12
CA GLU A 842 -16.65 19.77 -32.16
C GLU A 842 -16.55 21.17 -31.53
N SER A 843 -17.44 22.08 -31.94
CA SER A 843 -17.49 23.48 -31.47
C SER A 843 -16.22 24.30 -31.78
N ALA A 844 -15.47 23.90 -32.82
CA ALA A 844 -14.35 24.67 -33.33
C ALA A 844 -14.81 26.04 -33.88
N LYS A 845 -13.90 27.02 -33.89
CA LYS A 845 -14.19 28.35 -34.44
C LYS A 845 -14.29 28.27 -35.96
N LEU A 846 -15.47 28.51 -36.49
CA LEU A 846 -15.71 28.55 -37.92
C LEU A 846 -15.30 29.89 -38.55
N ALA A 847 -14.73 29.81 -39.76
CA ALA A 847 -14.41 30.97 -40.58
C ALA A 847 -14.82 30.70 -42.04
N VAL A 848 -15.30 31.74 -42.72
CA VAL A 848 -15.63 31.66 -44.15
C VAL A 848 -14.34 31.80 -44.95
N GLN A 849 -14.02 30.81 -45.77
CA GLN A 849 -12.90 30.84 -46.72
C GLN A 849 -13.41 30.57 -48.14
N ASN A 850 -12.64 31.01 -49.14
CA ASN A 850 -12.91 30.74 -50.56
C ASN A 850 -14.31 31.19 -51.05
N LEU A 851 -14.77 32.37 -50.62
CA LEU A 851 -16.03 32.94 -51.12
C LEU A 851 -15.94 33.16 -52.64
N ASP A 852 -16.97 32.71 -53.37
CA ASP A 852 -17.03 32.90 -54.81
C ASP A 852 -16.95 34.38 -55.19
N GLY A 853 -16.10 34.69 -56.19
CA GLY A 853 -15.91 36.05 -56.70
C GLY A 853 -17.12 36.58 -57.47
N THR A 854 -18.05 35.70 -57.85
CA THR A 854 -19.32 36.05 -58.47
C THR A 854 -20.42 35.09 -58.04
N VAL A 855 -21.63 35.58 -57.81
CA VAL A 855 -22.82 34.76 -57.59
C VAL A 855 -23.86 35.03 -58.66
N THR A 856 -24.54 33.99 -59.14
CA THR A 856 -25.62 34.14 -60.13
C THR A 856 -26.96 33.98 -59.44
N THR A 857 -27.83 34.97 -59.57
CA THR A 857 -29.19 34.94 -59.05
C THR A 857 -30.04 33.91 -59.82
N SER A 858 -31.17 33.51 -59.26
CA SER A 858 -32.08 32.54 -59.88
C SER A 858 -32.67 33.01 -61.23
N ASP A 859 -32.70 34.31 -61.49
CA ASP A 859 -33.09 34.91 -62.77
C ASP A 859 -31.90 35.20 -63.71
N GLY A 860 -30.69 34.74 -63.37
CA GLY A 860 -29.52 34.74 -64.25
C GLY A 860 -28.65 35.99 -64.19
N ARG A 861 -28.85 36.88 -63.20
CA ARG A 861 -27.99 38.08 -63.00
C ARG A 861 -26.73 37.69 -62.26
N VAL A 862 -25.59 38.22 -62.70
CA VAL A 862 -24.29 37.95 -62.06
C VAL A 862 -23.95 39.13 -61.16
N LEU A 863 -23.84 38.88 -59.87
CA LEU A 863 -23.31 39.81 -58.88
C LEU A 863 -21.82 39.53 -58.68
N THR A 864 -21.02 40.57 -58.49
CA THR A 864 -19.57 40.47 -58.31
C THR A 864 -19.13 40.91 -56.91
N LEU A 865 -18.25 40.12 -56.27
CA LEU A 865 -17.68 40.43 -54.97
C LEU A 865 -16.85 41.73 -55.03
N GLY A 866 -17.03 42.61 -54.04
CA GLY A 866 -16.38 43.91 -53.95
C GLY A 866 -17.06 45.02 -54.77
N VAL A 867 -18.00 44.67 -55.66
CA VAL A 867 -18.77 45.63 -56.47
C VAL A 867 -20.23 45.60 -56.05
N ASP A 868 -20.87 44.43 -56.11
CA ASP A 868 -22.30 44.25 -55.87
C ASP A 868 -22.61 43.70 -54.47
N TYR A 869 -21.69 42.96 -53.89
CA TYR A 869 -21.74 42.53 -52.50
C TYR A 869 -20.35 42.57 -51.88
N THR A 870 -20.27 42.69 -50.57
CA THR A 870 -19.03 42.61 -49.80
C THR A 870 -19.14 41.54 -48.74
N LEU A 871 -17.97 41.02 -48.32
CA LEU A 871 -17.84 40.18 -47.14
C LEU A 871 -16.97 40.93 -46.14
N SER A 872 -17.46 41.11 -44.92
CA SER A 872 -16.68 41.62 -43.79
C SER A 872 -16.80 40.65 -42.62
N GLY A 873 -15.70 39.98 -42.27
CA GLY A 873 -15.76 38.81 -41.39
C GLY A 873 -16.60 37.70 -42.05
N ALA A 874 -17.67 37.28 -41.38
CA ALA A 874 -18.63 36.32 -41.91
C ALA A 874 -19.89 36.97 -42.51
N THR A 875 -20.02 38.29 -42.43
CA THR A 875 -21.22 38.99 -42.89
C THR A 875 -21.12 39.35 -44.37
N LEU A 876 -21.98 38.74 -45.18
CA LEU A 876 -22.24 39.13 -46.55
C LEU A 876 -23.23 40.29 -46.56
N ALA A 877 -22.94 41.36 -47.31
CA ALA A 877 -23.84 42.49 -47.47
C ALA A 877 -23.92 42.94 -48.93
N LEU A 878 -25.12 43.24 -49.43
CA LEU A 878 -25.26 43.89 -50.72
C LEU A 878 -24.76 45.34 -50.63
N THR A 879 -24.01 45.79 -51.63
CA THR A 879 -23.66 47.21 -51.77
C THR A 879 -24.84 47.98 -52.35
N ALA A 880 -24.77 49.31 -52.33
CA ALA A 880 -25.74 50.14 -53.03
C ALA A 880 -25.81 49.84 -54.54
N ALA A 881 -24.68 49.45 -55.16
CA ALA A 881 -24.63 49.07 -56.57
C ALA A 881 -25.29 47.72 -56.83
N GLY A 882 -25.04 46.72 -55.97
CA GLY A 882 -25.68 45.41 -56.09
C GLY A 882 -27.18 45.48 -55.80
N PHE A 883 -27.59 46.25 -54.81
CA PHE A 883 -29.01 46.47 -54.51
C PHE A 883 -29.73 47.16 -55.68
N ALA A 884 -29.08 48.14 -56.33
CA ALA A 884 -29.64 48.82 -57.50
C ALA A 884 -29.87 47.88 -58.71
N GLN A 885 -29.19 46.72 -58.78
CA GLN A 885 -29.47 45.72 -59.81
C GLN A 885 -30.86 45.06 -59.65
N PHE A 886 -31.47 45.17 -58.46
CA PHE A 886 -32.80 44.64 -58.14
C PHE A 886 -33.91 45.70 -58.19
N ASN A 887 -33.58 47.00 -58.24
CA ASN A 887 -34.52 48.14 -58.22
C ASN A 887 -35.31 48.38 -59.52
N SER A 888 -35.53 47.33 -60.32
CA SER A 888 -36.35 47.39 -61.54
C SER A 888 -37.38 46.25 -61.61
N LEU A 889 -37.65 45.62 -60.47
CA LEU A 889 -38.76 44.70 -60.25
C LEU A 889 -40.05 45.46 -59.92
#